data_AF-A0A0B7N194-F1
#
_entry.id   AF-A0A0B7N194-F1
#
_cell.length_a   1.000
_cell.length_b   1.000
_cell.length_c   1.000
_cell.angle_alpha   90.00
_cell.angle_beta   90.00
_cell.angle_gamma   90.00
#
_symmetry.space_group_name_H-M   'P 1'
#
loop_
_entity.id
_entity.type
_entity.pdbx_description
1 polymer ?
#
loop_
_entity_poly.entity_id
_entity_poly.type
_entity_poly.pdbx_seq_one_letter_code
_entity_poly.pdbx_strand_id
1 'polypeptide(L)'
;MRLSHRNQLLLHVGSSMTHIRNKIALRAVNPSFSLKSDNEVNYTTLPLDEFQNTLIQQTAARKATREATINKRQHRRFQNGNPNVFNSFSNGLVTIPALSTTTTDPVGGRLSKYYSNWTKISINSFVDTIIQYGYKIQFHTTPPTTTTPTSIHPLSQDQVPLINQTIQDLLDKQAIELVSQEEVQQTPGFYSSMFFIPKKDGGIRPVFNLKRLNQYLHHAPHFKMETLREVSLMIHRNDYLVSIDLSDAFLHIGPHPESRRFLRLKWNGQIYQYRTIAFGLASSPYIFTKVYRPILEHLRSQGIRISAYLDDWLLVADNKELALQQSQMVVSLLRQLGWLVNRKKSVLTPTQQLEHLGFVLHTRKMTAALPLKKLRDIRRPTKQVLDKPDRQRHRVIHSLTMRIQAATFAVFPARLYTRHLLYYKNQTVKTDTDWDTPRTLDPASLQELSWWYDNLKKWNGRSILPTTPTQTIFVGASNTGRGCSWNQHRAHDYWNPFEAEQSINWRELKAAFLALQTFRLPEHSTVLIQTDDTTSLSYMNKQGGNRSLALLDLATDVWNWCLQRKIVIQAQHIGGVNNRIADMESRRTFFKNQWSINPSVFQHITYLWGPFSVDLFAGRTTKLLPKYESWLPDPGAIHTNAFTIPWTMFHHPFLNPPWTPSGDLGGPVLAQCNVVPSPPTSSFDRSLAVASAVSTNNIATNSPCITSPKLDDALRMDIIRAKLERQNLNAQAIEDLLAVNV
;
A
#
# COMPACT_ATOMS: atom_id res chain seq x y z
N MET A 1 -14.98 9.51 46.41
CA MET A 1 -15.95 9.61 45.29
C MET A 1 -15.31 9.95 43.92
N ARG A 2 -14.07 9.50 43.63
CA ARG A 2 -13.38 9.76 42.33
C ARG A 2 -12.56 8.55 41.85
N LEU A 3 -13.20 7.37 41.82
CA LEU A 3 -12.57 6.12 41.36
C LEU A 3 -13.40 5.34 40.32
N SER A 4 -14.58 5.80 39.90
CA SER A 4 -15.44 5.03 38.96
C SER A 4 -15.18 5.30 37.47
N HIS A 5 -14.79 6.53 37.08
CA HIS A 5 -14.65 6.87 35.65
C HIS A 5 -13.41 6.28 34.97
N ARG A 6 -12.31 6.07 35.70
CA ARG A 6 -11.06 5.54 35.14
C ARG A 6 -11.12 4.03 34.90
N ASN A 7 -11.85 3.31 35.75
CA ASN A 7 -12.17 1.89 35.55
C ASN A 7 -13.24 1.68 34.48
N GLN A 8 -14.21 2.59 34.34
CA GLN A 8 -15.17 2.54 33.23
C GLN A 8 -14.51 2.79 31.87
N LEU A 9 -13.54 3.70 31.76
CA LEU A 9 -12.81 3.93 30.50
C LEU A 9 -11.89 2.75 30.12
N LEU A 10 -11.24 2.12 31.11
CA LEU A 10 -10.44 0.90 30.91
C LEU A 10 -11.31 -0.32 30.58
N LEU A 11 -12.50 -0.42 31.18
CA LEU A 11 -13.53 -1.39 30.80
C LEU A 11 -14.12 -1.08 29.44
N HIS A 12 -14.20 0.17 29.00
CA HIS A 12 -14.77 0.54 27.69
C HIS A 12 -13.78 0.39 26.54
N VAL A 13 -12.50 0.70 26.76
CA VAL A 13 -11.40 0.46 25.80
C VAL A 13 -11.02 -1.02 25.78
N GLY A 14 -10.99 -1.67 26.96
CA GLY A 14 -10.90 -3.11 27.11
C GLY A 14 -12.07 -3.83 26.46
N SER A 15 -13.31 -3.35 26.67
CA SER A 15 -14.53 -3.84 26.00
C SER A 15 -14.45 -3.64 24.50
N SER A 16 -14.04 -2.48 23.97
CA SER A 16 -13.97 -2.26 22.51
C SER A 16 -12.89 -3.09 21.82
N MET A 17 -11.72 -3.26 22.44
CA MET A 17 -10.66 -4.14 21.92
C MET A 17 -11.01 -5.62 22.06
N THR A 18 -11.68 -5.99 23.15
CA THR A 18 -12.23 -7.34 23.38
C THR A 18 -13.47 -7.57 22.53
N HIS A 19 -14.22 -6.56 22.12
CA HIS A 19 -15.42 -6.65 21.29
C HIS A 19 -15.04 -6.83 19.82
N ILE A 20 -13.93 -6.25 19.36
CA ILE A 20 -13.40 -6.49 18.01
C ILE A 20 -12.70 -7.86 17.95
N ARG A 21 -11.91 -8.23 18.97
CA ARG A 21 -11.31 -9.58 19.08
C ARG A 21 -12.36 -10.67 19.27
N ASN A 22 -13.38 -10.43 20.09
CA ASN A 22 -14.51 -11.33 20.29
C ASN A 22 -15.48 -11.29 19.12
N LYS A 23 -15.62 -10.21 18.32
CA LYS A 23 -16.37 -10.29 17.05
C LYS A 23 -15.73 -11.26 16.07
N ILE A 24 -14.40 -11.33 16.07
CA ILE A 24 -13.63 -12.24 15.21
C ILE A 24 -13.64 -13.66 15.78
N ALA A 25 -13.44 -13.82 17.09
CA ALA A 25 -13.47 -15.11 17.77
C ALA A 25 -14.89 -15.71 17.92
N LEU A 26 -15.91 -14.91 18.18
CA LEU A 26 -17.32 -15.37 18.27
C LEU A 26 -17.93 -15.62 16.89
N ARG A 27 -17.52 -14.93 15.82
CA ARG A 27 -17.88 -15.33 14.44
C ARG A 27 -17.20 -16.61 13.99
N ALA A 28 -16.10 -17.00 14.63
CA ALA A 28 -15.47 -18.29 14.42
C ALA A 28 -16.20 -19.43 15.18
N VAL A 29 -17.07 -19.12 16.15
CA VAL A 29 -17.79 -20.10 17.00
C VAL A 29 -19.30 -20.12 16.74
N ASN A 30 -19.93 -19.00 16.37
CA ASN A 30 -21.34 -18.91 15.96
C ASN A 30 -21.52 -17.92 14.79
N PRO A 31 -21.74 -18.41 13.55
CA PRO A 31 -21.76 -17.58 12.34
C PRO A 31 -22.94 -16.61 12.21
N SER A 32 -24.02 -16.77 12.97
CA SER A 32 -25.25 -15.96 12.84
C SER A 32 -25.26 -14.68 13.70
N PHE A 33 -24.16 -14.39 14.43
CA PHE A 33 -24.10 -13.22 15.31
C PHE A 33 -23.88 -11.90 14.54
N SER A 34 -24.91 -11.04 14.52
CA SER A 34 -24.94 -9.70 13.91
C SER A 34 -25.47 -8.66 14.91
N LEU A 35 -24.77 -7.53 15.06
CA LEU A 35 -25.29 -6.33 15.71
C LEU A 35 -25.84 -5.41 14.61
N LYS A 36 -27.14 -5.08 14.67
CA LYS A 36 -27.85 -4.22 13.70
C LYS A 36 -27.19 -2.83 13.61
N SER A 37 -27.16 -2.29 12.39
CA SER A 37 -26.74 -0.91 12.07
C SER A 37 -27.89 0.07 12.29
N ASP A 38 -27.59 1.32 12.63
CA ASP A 38 -27.77 2.45 11.69
C ASP A 38 -27.20 3.77 12.26
N ASN A 39 -26.78 4.61 11.31
CA ASN A 39 -26.38 6.02 11.41
C ASN A 39 -25.07 6.39 12.12
N GLU A 40 -23.98 6.44 11.35
CA GLU A 40 -23.21 7.67 11.07
C GLU A 40 -22.05 7.32 10.14
N VAL A 41 -22.19 7.66 8.86
CA VAL A 41 -21.11 7.60 7.88
C VAL A 41 -20.43 8.95 7.88
N ASN A 42 -19.17 9.01 8.32
CA ASN A 42 -18.27 10.12 8.01
C ASN A 42 -16.98 9.61 7.37
N TYR A 43 -16.68 10.18 6.21
CA TYR A 43 -15.59 9.85 5.31
C TYR A 43 -14.23 9.87 6.03
N THR A 44 -13.51 8.75 5.96
CA THR A 44 -12.05 8.75 6.11
C THR A 44 -11.41 7.94 4.99
N THR A 45 -10.50 8.63 4.33
CA THR A 45 -9.63 8.25 3.23
C THR A 45 -9.10 6.82 3.32
N LEU A 46 -9.35 6.04 2.27
CA LEU A 46 -8.75 4.72 2.05
C LEU A 46 -7.23 4.77 2.21
N PRO A 47 -6.61 3.88 3.01
CA PRO A 47 -5.16 3.77 3.08
C PRO A 47 -4.59 3.46 1.70
N LEU A 48 -3.65 4.29 1.23
CA LEU A 48 -2.97 4.16 -0.07
C LEU A 48 -2.36 2.76 -0.32
N ASP A 49 -2.18 1.93 0.71
CA ASP A 49 -1.70 0.55 0.60
C ASP A 49 -2.76 -0.39 0.00
N GLU A 50 -4.03 -0.14 0.30
CA GLU A 50 -5.17 -0.85 -0.27
C GLU A 50 -5.38 -0.41 -1.72
N PHE A 51 -5.16 0.89 -2.03
CA PHE A 51 -5.09 1.43 -3.40
C PHE A 51 -3.89 0.91 -4.20
N GLN A 52 -2.71 0.73 -3.57
CA GLN A 52 -1.50 0.23 -4.22
C GLN A 52 -1.53 -1.28 -4.45
N ASN A 53 -2.12 -2.05 -3.52
CA ASN A 53 -2.36 -3.48 -3.71
C ASN A 53 -3.46 -3.73 -4.75
N THR A 54 -4.55 -2.96 -4.73
CA THR A 54 -5.48 -2.94 -5.86
C THR A 54 -4.79 -2.44 -7.12
N LEU A 55 -3.82 -1.52 -7.08
CA LEU A 55 -3.05 -1.16 -8.27
C LEU A 55 -2.15 -2.29 -8.75
N ILE A 56 -1.52 -3.10 -7.89
CA ILE A 56 -0.69 -4.26 -8.28
C ILE A 56 -1.58 -5.37 -8.86
N GLN A 57 -2.76 -5.61 -8.27
CA GLN A 57 -3.77 -6.56 -8.74
C GLN A 57 -4.45 -6.08 -10.04
N GLN A 58 -4.79 -4.80 -10.13
CA GLN A 58 -5.22 -4.12 -11.35
C GLN A 58 -4.06 -4.01 -12.34
N THR A 59 -2.79 -4.03 -11.93
CA THR A 59 -1.65 -4.09 -12.84
C THR A 59 -1.49 -5.49 -13.39
N ALA A 60 -1.84 -6.57 -12.67
CA ALA A 60 -1.90 -7.90 -13.28
C ALA A 60 -3.00 -7.97 -14.37
N ALA A 61 -4.17 -7.37 -14.10
CA ALA A 61 -5.26 -7.22 -15.07
C ALA A 61 -4.89 -6.28 -16.23
N ARG A 62 -4.30 -5.11 -15.94
CA ARG A 62 -3.84 -4.10 -16.92
C ARG A 62 -2.58 -4.55 -17.65
N LYS A 63 -1.74 -5.42 -17.10
CA LYS A 63 -0.56 -6.02 -17.76
C LYS A 63 -1.02 -6.99 -18.83
N ALA A 64 -2.08 -7.77 -18.58
CA ALA A 64 -2.76 -8.52 -19.63
C ALA A 64 -3.33 -7.59 -20.73
N THR A 65 -3.82 -6.40 -20.38
CA THR A 65 -4.32 -5.41 -21.35
C THR A 65 -3.20 -4.59 -22.05
N ARG A 66 -2.02 -4.43 -21.43
CA ARG A 66 -0.91 -3.59 -21.91
C ARG A 66 0.11 -4.41 -22.71
N GLU A 67 0.26 -5.70 -22.42
CA GLU A 67 1.00 -6.65 -23.28
C GLU A 67 0.28 -6.87 -24.63
N ALA A 68 -1.06 -6.66 -24.68
CA ALA A 68 -1.86 -6.64 -25.91
C ALA A 68 -1.50 -5.53 -26.90
N THR A 69 -0.89 -4.44 -26.43
CA THR A 69 -0.56 -3.27 -27.28
C THR A 69 0.88 -3.30 -27.81
N ILE A 70 1.73 -4.20 -27.30
CA ILE A 70 3.19 -4.10 -27.43
C ILE A 70 3.79 -4.93 -28.58
N ASN A 71 3.14 -5.99 -29.05
CA ASN A 71 3.72 -6.85 -30.09
C ASN A 71 3.44 -6.41 -31.54
N LYS A 72 3.03 -5.16 -31.76
CA LYS A 72 3.11 -4.57 -33.12
C LYS A 72 4.58 -4.24 -33.41
N ARG A 73 5.20 -5.05 -34.28
CA ARG A 73 6.52 -4.84 -34.93
C ARG A 73 7.74 -5.39 -34.19
N GLN A 74 7.82 -6.71 -34.04
CA GLN A 74 9.07 -7.45 -34.32
C GLN A 74 8.72 -8.78 -34.98
N HIS A 75 8.45 -8.77 -36.30
CA HIS A 75 8.56 -9.97 -37.12
C HIS A 75 10.05 -10.17 -37.44
N ARG A 76 10.65 -11.24 -36.90
CA ARG A 76 11.78 -11.91 -37.54
C ARG A 76 11.50 -13.41 -37.59
N ARG A 77 11.53 -13.91 -38.83
CA ARG A 77 11.42 -15.31 -39.29
C ARG A 77 12.26 -16.28 -38.46
N PHE A 78 11.71 -17.46 -38.14
CA PHE A 78 12.39 -18.76 -38.06
C PHE A 78 11.30 -19.84 -38.23
N GLN A 79 11.18 -20.48 -39.40
CA GLN A 79 11.85 -21.68 -39.91
C GLN A 79 11.39 -23.00 -39.24
N ASN A 80 10.86 -23.87 -40.09
CA ASN A 80 10.30 -25.19 -39.80
C ASN A 80 11.35 -26.14 -39.21
N GLY A 81 11.01 -26.78 -38.09
CA GLY A 81 11.69 -27.95 -37.55
C GLY A 81 10.70 -29.09 -37.38
N ASN A 82 11.01 -30.22 -38.02
CA ASN A 82 10.23 -31.47 -38.13
C ASN A 82 9.79 -32.06 -36.77
N PRO A 83 8.57 -32.59 -36.61
CA PRO A 83 8.15 -33.30 -35.42
C PRO A 83 8.24 -34.82 -35.65
N ASN A 84 9.30 -35.44 -35.16
CA ASN A 84 9.33 -36.87 -34.86
C ASN A 84 10.47 -37.13 -33.88
N VAL A 85 10.33 -38.20 -33.07
CA VAL A 85 11.35 -38.81 -32.20
C VAL A 85 11.30 -38.40 -30.71
N PHE A 86 10.49 -39.05 -29.86
CA PHE A 86 10.84 -40.29 -29.12
C PHE A 86 9.76 -40.71 -28.11
N ASN A 87 9.64 -42.03 -28.00
CA ASN A 87 8.70 -42.84 -27.25
C ASN A 87 9.10 -43.07 -25.76
N SER A 88 8.08 -43.51 -25.01
CA SER A 88 8.09 -44.52 -23.93
C SER A 88 8.98 -44.33 -22.70
N PHE A 89 8.35 -44.14 -21.53
CA PHE A 89 8.69 -44.91 -20.32
C PHE A 89 7.44 -45.14 -19.48
N SER A 90 7.00 -46.39 -19.46
CA SER A 90 6.03 -46.98 -18.55
C SER A 90 6.77 -47.60 -17.36
N ASN A 91 6.31 -47.35 -16.12
CA ASN A 91 6.04 -48.35 -15.08
C ASN A 91 5.80 -47.72 -13.70
N GLY A 92 4.84 -48.27 -12.95
CA GLY A 92 4.70 -48.07 -11.50
C GLY A 92 3.32 -47.60 -11.02
N LEU A 93 2.24 -48.29 -11.41
CA LEU A 93 0.89 -48.08 -10.85
C LEU A 93 0.80 -48.69 -9.44
N VAL A 94 0.53 -47.85 -8.43
CA VAL A 94 -0.15 -48.26 -7.20
C VAL A 94 -1.60 -47.80 -7.34
N THR A 95 -2.48 -48.78 -7.52
CA THR A 95 -3.91 -48.60 -7.77
C THR A 95 -4.62 -48.23 -6.47
N ILE A 96 -5.16 -47.00 -6.37
CA ILE A 96 -6.15 -46.62 -5.36
C ILE A 96 -7.50 -46.51 -6.08
N PRO A 97 -8.61 -47.08 -5.57
CA PRO A 97 -9.87 -47.14 -6.32
C PRO A 97 -10.41 -45.73 -6.61
N ALA A 98 -10.54 -45.40 -7.89
CA ALA A 98 -11.18 -44.18 -8.33
C ALA A 98 -12.70 -44.35 -8.22
N LEU A 99 -13.35 -43.59 -7.32
CA LEU A 99 -14.76 -43.26 -7.50
C LEU A 99 -14.89 -42.29 -8.67
N SER A 100 -15.00 -42.85 -9.87
CA SER A 100 -15.20 -42.16 -11.14
C SER A 100 -16.68 -41.86 -11.36
N THR A 101 -17.13 -40.71 -10.90
CA THR A 101 -18.27 -40.00 -11.51
C THR A 101 -17.72 -38.71 -12.15
N THR A 102 -17.04 -38.86 -13.28
CA THR A 102 -16.67 -37.72 -14.13
C THR A 102 -17.95 -37.19 -14.77
N THR A 103 -18.51 -36.12 -14.20
CA THR A 103 -19.64 -35.39 -14.81
C THR A 103 -19.22 -34.91 -16.20
N THR A 104 -19.90 -35.38 -17.24
CA THR A 104 -19.69 -35.03 -18.66
C THR A 104 -20.20 -33.63 -19.03
N ASP A 105 -20.76 -32.89 -18.06
CA ASP A 105 -21.26 -31.54 -18.28
C ASP A 105 -20.16 -30.59 -18.78
N PRO A 106 -20.41 -29.84 -19.87
CA PRO A 106 -19.51 -28.78 -20.31
C PRO A 106 -19.44 -27.64 -19.29
N VAL A 107 -18.39 -26.82 -19.34
CA VAL A 107 -18.15 -25.76 -18.35
C VAL A 107 -19.14 -24.59 -18.47
N GLY A 108 -19.62 -24.30 -19.67
CA GLY A 108 -20.39 -23.11 -19.99
C GLY A 108 -21.65 -22.91 -19.14
N GLY A 109 -21.62 -21.93 -18.26
CA GLY A 109 -22.76 -21.50 -17.45
C GLY A 109 -23.25 -22.56 -16.46
N ARG A 110 -22.42 -23.57 -16.17
CA ARG A 110 -22.86 -24.82 -15.53
C ARG A 110 -23.39 -24.66 -14.11
N LEU A 111 -23.02 -23.61 -13.38
CA LEU A 111 -23.42 -23.50 -11.96
C LEU A 111 -24.95 -23.50 -11.77
N SER A 112 -25.71 -22.98 -12.74
CA SER A 112 -27.18 -22.97 -12.71
C SER A 112 -27.78 -24.38 -12.63
N LYS A 113 -27.14 -25.38 -13.27
CA LYS A 113 -27.56 -26.79 -13.21
C LYS A 113 -27.45 -27.38 -11.79
N TYR A 114 -26.60 -26.79 -10.95
CA TYR A 114 -26.33 -27.24 -9.59
C TYR A 114 -27.03 -26.36 -8.54
N TYR A 115 -27.99 -25.51 -8.94
CA TYR A 115 -28.66 -24.54 -8.07
C TYR A 115 -29.25 -25.18 -6.79
N SER A 116 -29.79 -26.40 -6.87
CA SER A 116 -30.33 -27.13 -5.71
C SER A 116 -29.30 -27.43 -4.62
N ASN A 117 -28.01 -27.44 -4.94
CA ASN A 117 -26.94 -27.57 -3.96
C ASN A 117 -26.46 -26.20 -3.44
N TRP A 118 -26.59 -25.15 -4.25
CA TRP A 118 -26.27 -23.77 -3.84
C TRP A 118 -27.20 -23.28 -2.72
N THR A 119 -28.49 -23.59 -2.79
CA THR A 119 -29.48 -23.23 -1.76
C THR A 119 -29.21 -23.87 -0.39
N LYS A 120 -28.37 -24.91 -0.32
CA LYS A 120 -27.97 -25.55 0.94
C LYS A 120 -26.86 -24.80 1.68
N ILE A 121 -26.08 -23.96 0.97
CA ILE A 121 -24.90 -23.29 1.51
C ILE A 121 -25.02 -21.76 1.54
N SER A 122 -25.93 -21.19 0.75
CA SER A 122 -26.11 -19.75 0.58
C SER A 122 -27.55 -19.37 0.88
N ILE A 123 -27.73 -18.33 1.71
CA ILE A 123 -29.00 -17.59 1.89
C ILE A 123 -28.85 -16.21 1.22
N ASN A 124 -27.83 -16.04 0.37
CA ASN A 124 -27.51 -14.77 -0.25
C ASN A 124 -28.33 -14.59 -1.53
N SER A 125 -29.41 -13.82 -1.43
CA SER A 125 -30.32 -13.56 -2.55
C SER A 125 -29.63 -13.07 -3.83
N PHE A 126 -28.53 -12.32 -3.72
CA PHE A 126 -27.74 -11.88 -4.86
C PHE A 126 -27.03 -13.04 -5.57
N VAL A 127 -26.41 -13.95 -4.80
CA VAL A 127 -25.74 -15.13 -5.37
C VAL A 127 -26.78 -16.09 -5.96
N ASP A 128 -27.87 -16.33 -5.24
CA ASP A 128 -28.93 -17.24 -5.67
C ASP A 128 -29.55 -16.77 -6.99
N THR A 129 -29.81 -15.47 -7.13
CA THR A 129 -30.29 -14.86 -8.38
C THR A 129 -29.30 -15.07 -9.53
N ILE A 130 -28.00 -14.90 -9.30
CA ILE A 130 -26.97 -15.07 -10.33
C ILE A 130 -26.84 -16.54 -10.75
N ILE A 131 -26.88 -17.46 -9.79
CA ILE A 131 -26.79 -18.89 -10.11
C ILE A 131 -28.03 -19.34 -10.87
N GLN A 132 -29.23 -18.93 -10.44
CA GLN A 132 -30.49 -19.36 -11.03
C GLN A 132 -30.76 -18.72 -12.40
N TYR A 133 -30.67 -17.39 -12.50
CA TYR A 133 -31.12 -16.63 -13.67
C TYR A 133 -29.97 -16.03 -14.48
N GLY A 134 -28.74 -16.10 -13.98
CA GLY A 134 -27.57 -15.47 -14.59
C GLY A 134 -27.40 -14.00 -14.20
N TYR A 135 -26.18 -13.50 -14.36
CA TYR A 135 -25.86 -12.12 -14.03
C TYR A 135 -26.40 -11.12 -15.06
N LYS A 136 -27.31 -10.23 -14.65
CA LYS A 136 -27.79 -9.11 -15.47
C LYS A 136 -26.75 -8.00 -15.50
N ILE A 137 -26.20 -7.73 -16.69
CA ILE A 137 -25.17 -6.71 -16.89
C ILE A 137 -25.79 -5.33 -16.65
N GLN A 138 -25.19 -4.56 -15.74
CA GLN A 138 -25.68 -3.25 -15.32
C GLN A 138 -25.03 -2.15 -16.16
N PHE A 139 -25.83 -1.46 -16.96
CA PHE A 139 -25.40 -0.38 -17.85
C PHE A 139 -25.91 0.97 -17.33
N HIS A 140 -25.03 1.98 -17.25
CA HIS A 140 -25.47 3.37 -17.01
C HIS A 140 -26.05 4.02 -18.26
N THR A 141 -25.68 3.49 -19.43
CA THR A 141 -26.18 3.92 -20.73
C THR A 141 -26.28 2.69 -21.61
N THR A 142 -27.40 2.51 -22.30
CA THR A 142 -27.58 1.36 -23.18
C THR A 142 -26.52 1.36 -24.29
N PRO A 143 -25.73 0.30 -24.43
CA PRO A 143 -24.71 0.23 -25.47
C PRO A 143 -25.36 0.14 -26.86
N PRO A 144 -24.75 0.73 -27.90
CA PRO A 144 -25.31 0.73 -29.24
C PRO A 144 -25.35 -0.69 -29.81
N THR A 145 -26.53 -1.12 -30.26
CA THR A 145 -26.75 -2.44 -30.84
C THR A 145 -26.93 -2.38 -32.35
N THR A 146 -26.56 -3.44 -33.06
CA THR A 146 -26.71 -3.55 -34.52
C THR A 146 -27.17 -4.94 -34.95
N THR A 147 -27.78 -5.03 -36.13
CA THR A 147 -28.09 -6.28 -36.85
C THR A 147 -27.08 -6.57 -37.96
N THR A 148 -26.22 -5.59 -38.32
CA THR A 148 -25.23 -5.66 -39.40
C THR A 148 -23.78 -5.51 -38.88
N PRO A 149 -23.30 -6.45 -38.04
CA PRO A 149 -21.97 -6.35 -37.45
C PRO A 149 -20.85 -6.61 -38.45
N THR A 150 -19.70 -5.96 -38.21
CA THR A 150 -18.43 -6.28 -38.86
C THR A 150 -17.81 -7.53 -38.24
N SER A 151 -17.21 -8.38 -39.07
CA SER A 151 -16.45 -9.54 -38.61
C SER A 151 -15.20 -9.12 -37.83
N ILE A 152 -14.71 -10.00 -36.96
CA ILE A 152 -13.38 -9.84 -36.37
C ILE A 152 -12.34 -9.77 -37.50
N HIS A 153 -11.47 -8.77 -37.43
CA HIS A 153 -10.32 -8.65 -38.32
C HIS A 153 -9.06 -9.15 -37.59
N PRO A 154 -8.45 -10.26 -38.04
CA PRO A 154 -7.21 -10.76 -37.45
C PRO A 154 -6.10 -9.73 -37.58
N LEU A 155 -5.18 -9.68 -36.62
CA LEU A 155 -4.04 -8.76 -36.69
C LEU A 155 -2.97 -9.22 -37.69
N SER A 156 -2.95 -10.52 -38.00
CA SER A 156 -2.09 -11.15 -39.02
C SER A 156 -2.74 -12.44 -39.52
N GLN A 157 -2.30 -12.92 -40.69
CA GLN A 157 -2.83 -14.15 -41.30
C GLN A 157 -2.63 -15.39 -40.41
N ASP A 158 -1.52 -15.44 -39.67
CA ASP A 158 -1.19 -16.51 -38.73
C ASP A 158 -2.20 -16.65 -37.57
N GLN A 159 -3.02 -15.62 -37.31
CA GLN A 159 -4.05 -15.68 -36.27
C GLN A 159 -5.33 -16.39 -36.73
N VAL A 160 -5.57 -16.54 -38.03
CA VAL A 160 -6.82 -17.14 -38.55
C VAL A 160 -7.05 -18.56 -38.00
N PRO A 161 -6.07 -19.49 -38.07
CA PRO A 161 -6.23 -20.84 -37.51
C PRO A 161 -6.47 -20.81 -35.99
N LEU A 162 -5.86 -19.85 -35.29
CA LEU A 162 -6.01 -19.70 -33.84
C LEU A 162 -7.41 -19.23 -33.46
N ILE A 163 -8.01 -18.30 -34.23
CA ILE A 163 -9.40 -17.88 -34.02
C ILE A 163 -10.32 -19.07 -34.25
N ASN A 164 -10.15 -19.80 -35.37
CA ASN A 164 -10.95 -20.99 -35.67
C ASN A 164 -10.91 -22.01 -34.51
N GLN A 165 -9.71 -22.37 -34.05
CA GLN A 165 -9.55 -23.30 -32.93
C GLN A 165 -10.19 -22.77 -31.65
N THR A 166 -10.03 -21.47 -31.35
CA THR A 166 -10.61 -20.86 -30.15
C THR A 166 -12.13 -20.88 -30.17
N ILE A 167 -12.74 -20.56 -31.32
CA ILE A 167 -14.19 -20.61 -31.48
C ILE A 167 -14.69 -22.05 -31.29
N GLN A 168 -14.00 -23.03 -31.87
CA GLN A 168 -14.33 -24.44 -31.67
C GLN A 168 -14.20 -24.85 -30.20
N ASP A 169 -13.08 -24.53 -29.54
CA ASP A 169 -12.86 -24.82 -28.12
C ASP A 169 -13.96 -24.21 -27.23
N LEU A 170 -14.43 -23.00 -27.55
CA LEU A 170 -15.51 -22.33 -26.81
C LEU A 170 -16.87 -22.96 -27.08
N LEU A 171 -17.13 -23.45 -28.30
CA LEU A 171 -18.34 -24.21 -28.64
C LEU A 171 -18.37 -25.56 -27.93
N ASP A 172 -17.26 -26.29 -27.93
CA ASP A 172 -17.12 -27.59 -27.24
C ASP A 172 -17.33 -27.44 -25.74
N LYS A 173 -16.84 -26.33 -25.17
CA LYS A 173 -17.08 -25.94 -23.77
C LYS A 173 -18.50 -25.43 -23.50
N GLN A 174 -19.32 -25.28 -24.53
CA GLN A 174 -20.62 -24.60 -24.50
C GLN A 174 -20.56 -23.19 -23.88
N ALA A 175 -19.41 -22.53 -23.97
CA ALA A 175 -19.21 -21.18 -23.48
C ALA A 175 -19.81 -20.12 -24.43
N ILE A 176 -19.89 -20.46 -25.72
CA ILE A 176 -20.58 -19.68 -26.75
C ILE A 176 -21.59 -20.56 -27.49
N GLU A 177 -22.52 -19.93 -28.19
CA GLU A 177 -23.49 -20.58 -29.09
C GLU A 177 -23.64 -19.78 -30.38
N LEU A 178 -24.05 -20.47 -31.45
CA LEU A 178 -24.43 -19.84 -32.72
C LEU A 178 -25.76 -19.10 -32.57
N VAL A 179 -25.85 -17.92 -33.18
CA VAL A 179 -27.08 -17.12 -33.21
C VAL A 179 -27.65 -17.18 -34.62
N SER A 180 -28.94 -17.51 -34.75
CA SER A 180 -29.60 -17.54 -36.06
C SER A 180 -29.74 -16.13 -36.64
N GLN A 181 -29.84 -16.03 -37.97
CA GLN A 181 -30.05 -14.72 -38.61
C GLN A 181 -31.38 -14.09 -38.17
N GLU A 182 -32.42 -14.90 -37.96
CA GLU A 182 -33.71 -14.45 -37.44
C GLU A 182 -33.58 -13.84 -36.04
N GLU A 183 -32.87 -14.49 -35.13
CA GLU A 183 -32.64 -13.99 -33.78
C GLU A 183 -31.81 -12.68 -33.81
N VAL A 184 -30.86 -12.56 -34.73
CA VAL A 184 -30.08 -11.32 -34.91
C VAL A 184 -30.98 -10.16 -35.35
N GLN A 185 -31.96 -10.40 -36.23
CA GLN A 185 -32.92 -9.37 -36.65
C GLN A 185 -33.89 -9.00 -35.53
N GLN A 186 -34.39 -9.98 -34.78
CA GLN A 186 -35.32 -9.76 -33.67
C GLN A 186 -34.64 -9.10 -32.45
N THR A 187 -33.37 -9.47 -32.20
CA THR A 187 -32.59 -9.00 -31.05
C THR A 187 -31.28 -8.39 -31.51
N PRO A 188 -31.24 -7.09 -31.84
CA PRO A 188 -29.99 -6.39 -32.13
C PRO A 188 -29.00 -6.55 -30.96
N GLY A 189 -27.72 -6.73 -31.29
CA GLY A 189 -26.68 -7.03 -30.29
C GLY A 189 -25.49 -6.08 -30.33
N PHE A 190 -24.63 -6.17 -29.30
CA PHE A 190 -23.34 -5.48 -29.26
C PHE A 190 -22.22 -6.47 -29.60
N TYR A 191 -21.33 -6.07 -30.51
CA TYR A 191 -20.31 -6.95 -31.07
C TYR A 191 -18.92 -6.49 -30.68
N SER A 192 -18.12 -7.42 -30.16
CA SER A 192 -16.75 -7.15 -29.72
C SER A 192 -15.74 -7.95 -30.54
N SER A 193 -14.53 -7.41 -30.65
CA SER A 193 -13.43 -8.07 -31.36
C SER A 193 -12.75 -9.14 -30.49
N MET A 194 -11.96 -10.01 -31.11
CA MET A 194 -11.10 -10.97 -30.43
C MET A 194 -9.67 -10.86 -30.98
N PHE A 195 -8.68 -11.02 -30.11
CA PHE A 195 -7.27 -11.10 -30.50
C PHE A 195 -6.50 -12.03 -29.54
N PHE A 196 -5.23 -12.27 -29.82
CA PHE A 196 -4.40 -13.21 -29.08
C PHE A 196 -3.19 -12.59 -28.39
N ILE A 197 -2.83 -13.14 -27.24
CA ILE A 197 -1.61 -12.82 -26.51
C ILE A 197 -0.82 -14.11 -26.25
N PRO A 198 0.50 -14.14 -26.47
CA PRO A 198 1.33 -15.28 -26.11
C PRO A 198 1.34 -15.52 -24.60
N LYS A 199 1.14 -16.77 -24.18
CA LYS A 199 1.37 -17.24 -22.81
C LYS A 199 2.87 -17.47 -22.60
N LYS A 200 3.25 -17.53 -21.32
CA LYS A 200 4.63 -17.74 -20.89
C LYS A 200 5.15 -19.16 -21.10
N ASP A 201 4.26 -20.12 -21.32
CA ASP A 201 4.53 -21.53 -21.60
C ASP A 201 4.63 -21.81 -23.12
N GLY A 202 4.57 -20.78 -23.96
CA GLY A 202 4.54 -20.91 -25.42
C GLY A 202 3.13 -21.09 -25.99
N GLY A 203 2.11 -21.30 -25.14
CA GLY A 203 0.72 -21.33 -25.58
C GLY A 203 0.20 -19.94 -25.94
N ILE A 204 -1.06 -19.86 -26.37
CA ILE A 204 -1.71 -18.60 -26.75
C ILE A 204 -2.96 -18.40 -25.88
N ARG A 205 -3.26 -17.14 -25.53
CA ARG A 205 -4.45 -16.74 -24.76
C ARG A 205 -5.38 -15.91 -25.63
N PRO A 206 -6.61 -16.38 -25.91
CA PRO A 206 -7.62 -15.56 -26.55
C PRO A 206 -8.07 -14.43 -25.61
N VAL A 207 -8.25 -13.25 -26.18
CA VAL A 207 -8.73 -12.06 -25.48
C VAL A 207 -9.97 -11.55 -26.20
N PHE A 208 -11.10 -11.63 -25.52
CA PHE A 208 -12.33 -11.01 -25.96
C PHE A 208 -12.31 -9.52 -25.58
N ASN A 209 -12.27 -8.65 -26.58
CA ASN A 209 -12.01 -7.23 -26.40
C ASN A 209 -13.26 -6.45 -26.01
N LEU A 210 -13.59 -6.48 -24.72
CA LEU A 210 -14.72 -5.78 -24.14
C LEU A 210 -14.42 -4.32 -23.76
N LYS A 211 -13.32 -3.73 -24.23
CA LYS A 211 -12.94 -2.35 -23.88
C LYS A 211 -14.04 -1.34 -24.20
N ARG A 212 -14.69 -1.46 -25.36
CA ARG A 212 -15.80 -0.58 -25.78
C ARG A 212 -17.04 -0.83 -24.94
N LEU A 213 -17.43 -2.09 -24.73
CA LEU A 213 -18.60 -2.43 -23.92
C LEU A 213 -18.46 -1.90 -22.47
N ASN A 214 -17.25 -2.00 -21.90
CA ASN A 214 -16.97 -1.55 -20.54
C ASN A 214 -17.18 -0.03 -20.32
N GLN A 215 -17.23 0.78 -21.38
CA GLN A 215 -17.49 2.22 -21.29
C GLN A 215 -18.96 2.54 -20.99
N TYR A 216 -19.86 1.56 -21.10
CA TYR A 216 -21.30 1.70 -20.88
C TYR A 216 -21.74 1.13 -19.52
N LEU A 217 -20.84 0.41 -18.84
CA LEU A 217 -21.15 -0.27 -17.58
C LEU A 217 -21.17 0.71 -16.43
N HIS A 218 -22.14 0.54 -15.52
CA HIS A 218 -22.00 1.14 -14.20
C HIS A 218 -20.65 0.74 -13.59
N HIS A 219 -20.01 1.68 -12.90
CA HIS A 219 -18.79 1.36 -12.15
C HIS A 219 -19.09 0.19 -11.22
N ALA A 220 -18.35 -0.91 -11.43
CA ALA A 220 -18.48 -2.08 -10.58
C ALA A 220 -18.28 -1.64 -9.12
N PRO A 221 -19.12 -2.10 -8.17
CA PRO A 221 -18.98 -1.73 -6.78
C PRO A 221 -17.58 -2.03 -6.29
N HIS A 222 -17.03 -1.15 -5.46
CA HIS A 222 -15.74 -1.41 -4.84
C HIS A 222 -15.83 -2.72 -4.04
N PHE A 223 -14.91 -3.64 -4.31
CA PHE A 223 -14.83 -4.92 -3.60
C PHE A 223 -13.40 -5.24 -3.25
N LYS A 224 -13.25 -5.99 -2.16
CA LYS A 224 -11.97 -6.42 -1.64
C LYS A 224 -11.78 -7.91 -1.90
N MET A 225 -10.61 -8.25 -2.43
CA MET A 225 -10.10 -9.62 -2.53
C MET A 225 -9.05 -9.84 -1.45
N GLU A 226 -8.90 -11.09 -1.03
CA GLU A 226 -7.91 -11.44 -0.03
C GLU A 226 -6.50 -11.27 -0.59
N THR A 227 -5.68 -10.58 0.17
CA THR A 227 -4.30 -10.23 -0.17
C THR A 227 -3.33 -11.22 0.41
N LEU A 228 -2.11 -11.29 -0.13
CA LEU A 228 -1.02 -12.07 0.47
C LEU A 228 -0.73 -11.71 1.93
N ARG A 229 -1.00 -10.47 2.34
CA ARG A 229 -0.88 -10.05 3.73
C ARG A 229 -1.93 -10.71 4.62
N GLU A 230 -3.17 -10.80 4.16
CA GLU A 230 -4.24 -11.51 4.88
C GLU A 230 -3.96 -13.01 4.91
N VAL A 231 -3.50 -13.58 3.79
CA VAL A 231 -3.05 -14.98 3.71
C VAL A 231 -1.92 -15.25 4.71
N SER A 232 -0.91 -14.37 4.81
CA SER A 232 0.19 -14.57 5.77
C SER A 232 -0.26 -14.62 7.23
N LEU A 233 -1.35 -13.93 7.59
CA LEU A 233 -1.87 -13.92 8.96
C LEU A 233 -2.61 -15.21 9.32
N MET A 234 -3.07 -15.98 8.31
CA MET A 234 -3.73 -17.27 8.49
C MET A 234 -2.74 -18.42 8.70
N ILE A 235 -1.47 -18.23 8.32
CA ILE A 235 -0.42 -19.27 8.33
C ILE A 235 0.31 -19.27 9.67
N HIS A 236 0.39 -20.44 10.28
CA HIS A 236 1.20 -20.76 11.46
C HIS A 236 2.45 -21.54 11.06
N ARG A 237 3.42 -21.56 11.98
CA ARG A 237 4.65 -22.32 11.78
C ARG A 237 4.33 -23.81 11.64
N ASN A 238 4.97 -24.46 10.66
CA ASN A 238 4.81 -25.87 10.32
C ASN A 238 3.49 -26.29 9.67
N ASP A 239 2.57 -25.36 9.39
CA ASP A 239 1.35 -25.68 8.65
C ASP A 239 1.62 -26.34 7.29
N TYR A 240 0.70 -27.19 6.86
CA TYR A 240 0.66 -27.75 5.53
C TYR A 240 -0.28 -26.93 4.63
N LEU A 241 0.20 -26.68 3.42
CA LEU A 241 -0.46 -25.88 2.39
C LEU A 241 -0.97 -26.78 1.27
N VAL A 242 -2.14 -26.44 0.74
CA VAL A 242 -2.75 -27.06 -0.44
C VAL A 242 -3.20 -25.95 -1.39
N SER A 243 -2.90 -26.08 -2.67
CA SER A 243 -3.39 -25.16 -3.71
C SER A 243 -4.47 -25.83 -4.54
N ILE A 244 -5.59 -25.13 -4.75
CA ILE A 244 -6.68 -25.56 -5.62
C ILE A 244 -6.84 -24.50 -6.72
N ASP A 245 -6.64 -24.91 -7.97
CA ASP A 245 -6.82 -24.08 -9.18
C ASP A 245 -8.15 -24.44 -9.84
N LEU A 246 -8.97 -23.44 -10.18
CA LEU A 246 -10.24 -23.65 -10.89
C LEU A 246 -10.04 -23.61 -12.42
N SER A 247 -10.51 -24.66 -13.11
CA SER A 247 -10.46 -24.74 -14.58
C SER A 247 -11.42 -23.75 -15.22
N ASP A 248 -10.99 -22.90 -16.14
CA ASP A 248 -11.90 -22.02 -16.91
C ASP A 248 -12.84 -21.17 -16.03
N ALA A 249 -12.34 -20.72 -14.88
CA ALA A 249 -13.09 -20.07 -13.79
C ALA A 249 -14.31 -19.22 -14.23
N PHE A 250 -14.11 -18.15 -15.02
CA PHE A 250 -15.21 -17.26 -15.43
C PHE A 250 -16.32 -17.94 -16.27
N LEU A 251 -15.99 -19.02 -17.00
CA LEU A 251 -16.95 -19.70 -17.87
C LEU A 251 -18.03 -20.48 -17.10
N HIS A 252 -17.84 -20.68 -15.79
CA HIS A 252 -18.85 -21.35 -14.96
C HIS A 252 -20.12 -20.51 -14.75
N ILE A 253 -19.99 -19.18 -14.76
CA ILE A 253 -21.09 -18.26 -14.42
C ILE A 253 -21.75 -17.77 -15.70
N GLY A 254 -23.08 -17.94 -15.79
CA GLY A 254 -23.89 -17.43 -16.90
C GLY A 254 -24.26 -15.95 -16.74
N PRO A 255 -24.36 -15.16 -17.84
CA PRO A 255 -25.06 -13.89 -17.82
C PRO A 255 -26.57 -14.15 -17.94
N HIS A 256 -27.36 -13.15 -17.54
CA HIS A 256 -28.80 -13.17 -17.75
C HIS A 256 -29.11 -13.30 -19.26
N PRO A 257 -30.17 -14.01 -19.68
CA PRO A 257 -30.51 -14.18 -21.09
C PRO A 257 -30.53 -12.86 -21.88
N GLU A 258 -31.17 -11.82 -21.35
CA GLU A 258 -31.23 -10.48 -21.96
C GLU A 258 -29.86 -9.80 -22.13
N SER A 259 -28.86 -10.23 -21.36
CA SER A 259 -27.51 -9.66 -21.39
C SER A 259 -26.60 -10.36 -22.41
N ARG A 260 -26.95 -11.56 -22.89
CA ARG A 260 -26.13 -12.34 -23.84
C ARG A 260 -25.89 -11.60 -25.15
N ARG A 261 -26.90 -10.87 -25.64
CA ARG A 261 -26.82 -10.05 -26.86
C ARG A 261 -25.71 -8.99 -26.83
N PHE A 262 -25.22 -8.61 -25.64
CA PHE A 262 -24.13 -7.64 -25.52
C PHE A 262 -22.73 -8.27 -25.56
N LEU A 263 -22.66 -9.60 -25.52
CA LEU A 263 -21.43 -10.39 -25.57
C LEU A 263 -21.36 -11.19 -26.88
N ARG A 264 -21.64 -10.54 -28.01
CA ARG A 264 -21.58 -11.17 -29.34
C ARG A 264 -20.27 -10.92 -30.05
N LEU A 265 -19.95 -11.81 -30.98
CA LEU A 265 -18.85 -11.66 -31.94
C LEU A 265 -19.26 -12.25 -33.29
N LYS A 266 -18.66 -11.74 -34.36
CA LYS A 266 -18.86 -12.27 -35.71
C LYS A 266 -17.54 -12.78 -36.27
N TRP A 267 -17.54 -14.00 -36.79
CA TRP A 267 -16.37 -14.64 -37.37
C TRP A 267 -16.78 -15.55 -38.53
N ASN A 268 -16.04 -15.49 -39.65
CA ASN A 268 -16.33 -16.26 -40.87
C ASN A 268 -17.81 -16.24 -41.30
N GLY A 269 -18.45 -15.07 -41.26
CA GLY A 269 -19.85 -14.90 -41.65
C GLY A 269 -20.88 -15.40 -40.62
N GLN A 270 -20.44 -16.08 -39.56
CA GLN A 270 -21.29 -16.58 -38.49
C GLN A 270 -21.25 -15.66 -37.27
N ILE A 271 -22.37 -15.59 -36.55
CA ILE A 271 -22.50 -14.82 -35.33
C ILE A 271 -22.58 -15.77 -34.14
N TYR A 272 -21.80 -15.47 -33.11
CA TYR A 272 -21.75 -16.22 -31.87
C TYR A 272 -22.09 -15.31 -30.69
N GLN A 273 -22.72 -15.87 -29.66
CA GLN A 273 -22.97 -15.19 -28.39
C GLN A 273 -22.45 -15.99 -27.21
N TYR A 274 -21.89 -15.30 -26.22
CA TYR A 274 -21.47 -15.96 -24.98
C TYR A 274 -22.67 -16.39 -24.13
N ARG A 275 -22.61 -17.63 -23.65
CA ARG A 275 -23.50 -18.20 -22.61
C ARG A 275 -22.94 -18.01 -21.21
N THR A 276 -21.75 -17.43 -21.10
CA THR A 276 -21.01 -17.23 -19.85
C THR A 276 -20.57 -15.78 -19.73
N ILE A 277 -20.26 -15.33 -18.51
CA ILE A 277 -19.45 -14.13 -18.38
C ILE A 277 -18.06 -14.42 -18.98
N ALA A 278 -17.47 -13.40 -19.59
CA ALA A 278 -16.22 -13.55 -20.32
C ALA A 278 -15.10 -12.78 -19.64
N PHE A 279 -13.87 -13.27 -19.80
CA PHE A 279 -12.69 -12.49 -19.41
C PHE A 279 -12.65 -11.18 -20.20
N GLY A 280 -12.43 -10.07 -19.50
CA GLY A 280 -12.41 -8.73 -20.08
C GLY A 280 -13.61 -7.86 -19.70
N LEU A 281 -14.71 -8.44 -19.21
CA LEU A 281 -15.84 -7.66 -18.70
C LEU A 281 -15.47 -7.05 -17.34
N ALA A 282 -15.67 -5.75 -17.17
CA ALA A 282 -15.21 -5.02 -15.98
C ALA A 282 -15.84 -5.54 -14.67
N SER A 283 -17.08 -6.04 -14.72
CA SER A 283 -17.80 -6.59 -13.57
C SER A 283 -17.46 -8.06 -13.27
N SER A 284 -16.79 -8.80 -14.16
CA SER A 284 -16.51 -10.23 -13.97
C SER A 284 -15.75 -10.55 -12.68
N PRO A 285 -14.66 -9.85 -12.31
CA PRO A 285 -13.95 -10.12 -11.06
C PRO A 285 -14.82 -9.88 -9.80
N TYR A 286 -15.67 -8.85 -9.84
CA TYR A 286 -16.62 -8.54 -8.78
C TYR A 286 -17.62 -9.69 -8.59
N ILE A 287 -18.26 -10.10 -9.68
CA ILE A 287 -19.27 -11.18 -9.68
C ILE A 287 -18.64 -12.48 -9.18
N PHE A 288 -17.50 -12.85 -9.77
CA PHE A 288 -16.78 -14.07 -9.41
C PHE A 288 -16.45 -14.10 -7.91
N THR A 289 -15.98 -12.97 -7.37
CA THR A 289 -15.69 -12.81 -5.94
C THR A 289 -16.91 -12.92 -5.05
N LYS A 290 -18.05 -12.36 -5.47
CA LYS A 290 -19.30 -12.48 -4.72
C LYS A 290 -19.86 -13.90 -4.74
N VAL A 291 -19.70 -14.62 -5.85
CA VAL A 291 -20.21 -15.98 -6.01
C VAL A 291 -19.43 -17.00 -5.16
N TYR A 292 -18.09 -16.95 -5.10
CA TYR A 292 -17.35 -17.91 -4.27
C TYR A 292 -17.38 -17.58 -2.78
N ARG A 293 -17.73 -16.36 -2.38
CA ARG A 293 -17.64 -15.91 -0.99
C ARG A 293 -18.49 -16.74 -0.01
N PRO A 294 -19.78 -17.07 -0.30
CA PRO A 294 -20.55 -17.97 0.56
C PRO A 294 -19.90 -19.35 0.75
N ILE A 295 -19.16 -19.85 -0.26
CA ILE A 295 -18.42 -21.11 -0.14
C ILE A 295 -17.32 -20.98 0.91
N LEU A 296 -16.55 -19.88 0.86
CA LEU A 296 -15.51 -19.63 1.87
C LEU A 296 -16.10 -19.43 3.26
N GLU A 297 -17.22 -18.71 3.38
CA GLU A 297 -17.93 -18.50 4.64
C GLU A 297 -18.40 -19.83 5.24
N HIS A 298 -19.00 -20.69 4.42
CA HIS A 298 -19.42 -22.04 4.81
C HIS A 298 -18.23 -22.88 5.28
N LEU A 299 -17.15 -22.96 4.50
CA LEU A 299 -15.96 -23.74 4.88
C LEU A 299 -15.27 -23.20 6.14
N ARG A 300 -15.16 -21.88 6.28
CA ARG A 300 -14.58 -21.24 7.47
C ARG A 300 -15.42 -21.45 8.72
N SER A 301 -16.75 -21.50 8.59
CA SER A 301 -17.63 -21.83 9.71
C SER A 301 -17.41 -23.25 10.27
N GLN A 302 -16.79 -24.14 9.46
CA GLN A 302 -16.36 -25.48 9.86
C GLN A 302 -14.92 -25.52 10.38
N GLY A 303 -14.29 -24.37 10.61
CA GLY A 303 -12.91 -24.26 11.09
C GLY A 303 -11.84 -24.45 10.00
N ILE A 304 -12.22 -24.52 8.72
CA ILE A 304 -11.25 -24.69 7.62
C ILE A 304 -10.58 -23.35 7.31
N ARG A 305 -9.25 -23.29 7.45
CA ARG A 305 -8.43 -22.13 7.10
C ARG A 305 -8.18 -22.12 5.58
N ILE A 306 -9.05 -21.44 4.85
CA ILE A 306 -9.00 -21.33 3.39
C ILE A 306 -9.06 -19.87 2.97
N SER A 307 -8.37 -19.52 1.88
CA SER A 307 -8.39 -18.23 1.21
C SER A 307 -8.53 -18.43 -0.31
N ALA A 308 -9.21 -17.50 -0.98
CA ALA A 308 -9.32 -17.53 -2.44
C ALA A 308 -8.97 -16.18 -3.07
N TYR A 309 -8.25 -16.25 -4.18
CA TYR A 309 -8.02 -15.14 -5.08
C TYR A 309 -8.43 -15.55 -6.48
N LEU A 310 -9.68 -15.23 -6.85
CA LEU A 310 -10.28 -15.70 -8.10
C LEU A 310 -10.14 -17.23 -8.25
N ASP A 311 -9.37 -17.70 -9.22
CA ASP A 311 -9.11 -19.10 -9.53
C ASP A 311 -8.05 -19.76 -8.64
N ASP A 312 -7.20 -18.98 -7.96
CA ASP A 312 -6.11 -19.48 -7.10
C ASP A 312 -6.57 -19.57 -5.63
N TRP A 313 -6.91 -20.78 -5.17
CA TRP A 313 -7.34 -21.03 -3.79
C TRP A 313 -6.20 -21.66 -2.99
N LEU A 314 -6.11 -21.28 -1.72
CA LEU A 314 -5.10 -21.76 -0.77
C LEU A 314 -5.80 -22.25 0.49
N LEU A 315 -5.55 -23.51 0.83
CA LEU A 315 -5.95 -24.12 2.09
C LEU A 315 -4.72 -24.33 2.97
N VAL A 316 -4.90 -24.15 4.27
CA VAL A 316 -3.87 -24.26 5.30
C VAL A 316 -4.40 -25.14 6.43
N ALA A 317 -3.61 -26.10 6.91
CA ALA A 317 -3.96 -26.92 8.07
C ALA A 317 -2.74 -27.26 8.93
N ASP A 318 -2.97 -27.61 10.19
CA ASP A 318 -1.89 -27.79 11.19
C ASP A 318 -1.03 -29.03 10.91
N ASN A 319 -1.61 -30.07 10.30
CA ASN A 319 -0.93 -31.31 9.96
C ASN A 319 -1.33 -31.83 8.57
N LYS A 320 -0.57 -32.82 8.08
CA LYS A 320 -0.68 -33.33 6.71
C LYS A 320 -1.98 -34.09 6.48
N GLU A 321 -2.40 -34.88 7.46
CA GLU A 321 -3.59 -35.71 7.42
C GLU A 321 -4.84 -34.84 7.36
N LEU A 322 -4.93 -33.82 8.22
CA LEU A 322 -6.00 -32.85 8.24
C LEU A 322 -6.04 -32.03 6.93
N ALA A 323 -4.89 -31.59 6.43
CA ALA A 323 -4.81 -30.88 5.14
C ALA A 323 -5.36 -31.74 4.00
N LEU A 324 -5.01 -33.04 3.97
CA LEU A 324 -5.51 -33.96 2.96
C LEU A 324 -7.02 -34.14 3.07
N GLN A 325 -7.54 -34.41 4.28
CA GLN A 325 -8.97 -34.57 4.53
C GLN A 325 -9.76 -33.31 4.13
N GLN A 326 -9.35 -32.13 4.63
CA GLN A 326 -10.02 -30.88 4.32
C GLN A 326 -9.92 -30.54 2.82
N SER A 327 -8.80 -30.84 2.15
CA SER A 327 -8.68 -30.63 0.71
C SER A 327 -9.68 -31.49 -0.08
N GLN A 328 -9.91 -32.74 0.33
CA GLN A 328 -10.88 -33.62 -0.29
C GLN A 328 -12.31 -33.12 -0.05
N MET A 329 -12.62 -32.64 1.16
CA MET A 329 -13.91 -32.03 1.48
C MET A 329 -14.16 -30.80 0.60
N VAL A 330 -13.19 -29.89 0.48
CA VAL A 330 -13.31 -28.68 -0.35
C VAL A 330 -13.49 -29.04 -1.82
N VAL A 331 -12.67 -29.94 -2.36
CA VAL A 331 -12.79 -30.38 -3.77
C VAL A 331 -14.14 -31.07 -4.02
N SER A 332 -14.64 -31.86 -3.07
CA SER A 332 -15.96 -32.49 -3.15
C SER A 332 -17.08 -31.44 -3.17
N LEU A 333 -17.05 -30.48 -2.24
CA LEU A 333 -18.02 -29.39 -2.19
C LEU A 333 -18.02 -28.58 -3.48
N LEU A 334 -16.84 -28.19 -3.97
CA LEU A 334 -16.69 -27.47 -5.24
C LEU A 334 -17.36 -28.23 -6.39
N ARG A 335 -17.12 -29.55 -6.50
CA ARG A 335 -17.76 -30.38 -7.52
C ARG A 335 -19.28 -30.46 -7.37
N GLN A 336 -19.78 -30.58 -6.14
CA GLN A 336 -21.23 -30.61 -5.85
C GLN A 336 -21.92 -29.28 -6.22
N LEU A 337 -21.19 -28.17 -6.17
CA LEU A 337 -21.66 -26.85 -6.58
C LEU A 337 -21.46 -26.58 -8.08
N GLY A 338 -20.89 -27.53 -8.82
CA GLY A 338 -20.66 -27.41 -10.26
C GLY A 338 -19.35 -26.74 -10.65
N TRP A 339 -18.41 -26.52 -9.73
CA TRP A 339 -17.06 -26.03 -10.05
C TRP A 339 -16.15 -27.14 -10.56
N LEU A 340 -15.32 -26.81 -11.54
CA LEU A 340 -14.29 -27.68 -12.08
C LEU A 340 -12.92 -27.34 -11.50
N VAL A 341 -12.30 -28.31 -10.84
CA VAL A 341 -10.94 -28.19 -10.29
C VAL A 341 -9.93 -28.69 -11.31
N ASN A 342 -8.92 -27.87 -11.57
CA ASN A 342 -7.80 -28.21 -12.43
C ASN A 342 -6.76 -29.03 -11.66
N ARG A 343 -6.89 -30.35 -11.70
CA ARG A 343 -5.98 -31.25 -10.97
C ARG A 343 -4.51 -31.15 -11.40
N LYS A 344 -4.24 -30.76 -12.65
CA LYS A 344 -2.85 -30.63 -13.16
C LYS A 344 -2.14 -29.39 -12.61
N LYS A 345 -2.88 -28.30 -12.39
CA LYS A 345 -2.32 -27.07 -11.82
C LYS A 345 -2.45 -26.98 -10.31
N SER A 346 -3.43 -27.68 -9.73
CA SER A 346 -3.61 -27.78 -8.29
C SER A 346 -2.46 -28.57 -7.66
N VAL A 347 -2.11 -28.22 -6.42
CA VAL A 347 -1.20 -28.99 -5.57
C VAL A 347 -2.03 -29.56 -4.43
N LEU A 348 -2.66 -30.71 -4.69
CA LEU A 348 -3.57 -31.38 -3.75
C LEU A 348 -2.86 -32.23 -2.70
N THR A 349 -1.60 -32.60 -2.94
CA THR A 349 -0.75 -33.23 -1.93
C THR A 349 -0.22 -32.15 -0.98
N PRO A 350 -0.52 -32.22 0.33
CA PRO A 350 -0.12 -31.16 1.25
C PRO A 350 1.40 -30.99 1.34
N THR A 351 1.86 -29.75 1.34
CA THR A 351 3.29 -29.37 1.35
C THR A 351 3.54 -28.16 2.25
N GLN A 352 4.76 -28.02 2.79
CA GLN A 352 5.15 -26.88 3.63
C GLN A 352 5.92 -25.79 2.84
N GLN A 353 6.02 -25.98 1.53
CA GLN A 353 6.54 -25.02 0.57
C GLN A 353 5.68 -25.03 -0.69
N LEU A 354 5.04 -23.90 -1.00
CA LEU A 354 4.05 -23.81 -2.09
C LEU A 354 4.13 -22.44 -2.77
N GLU A 355 4.02 -22.40 -4.10
CA GLU A 355 3.85 -21.15 -4.83
C GLU A 355 2.38 -20.72 -4.80
N HIS A 356 2.11 -19.52 -4.30
CA HIS A 356 0.77 -18.91 -4.28
C HIS A 356 0.86 -17.40 -4.56
N LEU A 357 0.01 -16.89 -5.45
CA LEU A 357 0.02 -15.50 -5.94
C LEU A 357 1.41 -15.03 -6.41
N GLY A 358 2.18 -15.98 -6.94
CA GLY A 358 3.53 -15.79 -7.47
C GLY A 358 4.62 -15.59 -6.42
N PHE A 359 4.41 -16.05 -5.20
CA PHE A 359 5.42 -16.13 -4.15
C PHE A 359 5.50 -17.56 -3.61
N VAL A 360 6.69 -18.00 -3.26
CA VAL A 360 6.91 -19.25 -2.53
C VAL A 360 6.71 -18.99 -1.05
N LEU A 361 5.63 -19.52 -0.49
CA LEU A 361 5.34 -19.52 0.93
C LEU A 361 6.02 -20.73 1.55
N HIS A 362 6.79 -20.53 2.63
CA HIS A 362 7.47 -21.59 3.35
C HIS A 362 7.12 -21.54 4.84
N THR A 363 6.35 -22.51 5.31
CA THR A 363 5.74 -22.49 6.67
C THR A 363 6.68 -22.94 7.78
N ARG A 364 7.72 -23.73 7.49
CA ARG A 364 8.76 -24.03 8.49
C ARG A 364 9.63 -22.81 8.79
N LYS A 365 10.13 -22.16 7.73
CA LYS A 365 10.95 -20.94 7.84
C LYS A 365 10.13 -19.69 8.15
N MET A 366 8.81 -19.75 7.97
CA MET A 366 7.90 -18.60 8.02
C MET A 366 8.36 -17.46 7.12
N THR A 367 8.62 -17.78 5.84
CA THR A 367 9.09 -16.80 4.84
C THR A 367 8.24 -16.82 3.57
N ALA A 368 8.11 -15.65 2.94
CA ALA A 368 7.64 -15.49 1.56
C ALA A 368 8.81 -15.06 0.68
N ALA A 369 9.07 -15.82 -0.38
CA ALA A 369 10.17 -15.59 -1.31
C ALA A 369 9.67 -15.51 -2.76
N LEU A 370 10.46 -14.92 -3.63
CA LEU A 370 10.27 -14.98 -5.08
C LEU A 370 10.79 -16.31 -5.62
N PRO A 371 10.06 -16.96 -6.55
CA PRO A 371 10.58 -18.07 -7.34
C PRO A 371 11.82 -17.66 -8.16
N LEU A 372 12.73 -18.61 -8.41
CA LEU A 372 13.97 -18.39 -9.17
C LEU A 372 13.73 -17.74 -10.55
N LYS A 373 12.63 -18.11 -11.21
CA LYS A 373 12.23 -17.49 -12.49
C LYS A 373 11.99 -15.99 -12.35
N LYS A 374 11.24 -15.56 -11.32
CA LYS A 374 10.97 -14.13 -11.08
C LYS A 374 12.24 -13.35 -10.72
N LEU A 375 13.17 -13.97 -9.98
CA LEU A 375 14.47 -13.36 -9.71
C LEU A 375 15.23 -13.07 -11.02
N ARG A 376 15.26 -14.02 -11.95
CA ARG A 376 15.88 -13.85 -13.28
C ARG A 376 15.16 -12.78 -14.12
N ASP A 377 13.82 -12.77 -14.09
CA ASP A 377 12.98 -11.83 -14.84
C ASP A 377 13.12 -10.38 -14.37
N ILE A 378 13.67 -10.14 -13.18
CA ILE A 378 14.04 -8.82 -12.67
C ILE A 378 15.53 -8.56 -12.93
N ARG A 379 16.42 -9.46 -12.50
CA ARG A 379 17.88 -9.25 -12.56
C ARG A 379 18.40 -9.06 -13.98
N ARG A 380 17.90 -9.81 -14.97
CA ARG A 380 18.38 -9.70 -16.36
C ARG A 380 18.03 -8.35 -16.97
N PRO A 381 16.76 -7.88 -16.97
CA PRO A 381 16.45 -6.52 -17.45
C PRO A 381 17.14 -5.42 -16.64
N THR A 382 17.30 -5.56 -15.31
CA THR A 382 18.07 -4.59 -14.52
C THR A 382 19.49 -4.45 -15.05
N LYS A 383 20.18 -5.57 -15.30
CA LYS A 383 21.53 -5.55 -15.88
C LYS A 383 21.54 -4.88 -17.26
N GLN A 384 20.57 -5.19 -18.12
CA GLN A 384 20.47 -4.58 -19.45
C GLN A 384 20.30 -3.06 -19.41
N VAL A 385 19.59 -2.55 -18.41
CA VAL A 385 19.44 -1.11 -18.17
C VAL A 385 20.75 -0.51 -17.66
N LEU A 386 21.39 -1.14 -16.67
CA LEU A 386 22.65 -0.66 -16.09
C LEU A 386 23.82 -0.69 -17.07
N ASP A 387 23.89 -1.69 -17.96
CA ASP A 387 24.97 -1.80 -18.96
C ASP A 387 24.82 -0.72 -20.07
N LYS A 388 23.62 -0.15 -20.27
CA LYS A 388 23.32 0.84 -21.33
C LYS A 388 22.31 1.89 -20.85
N PRO A 389 22.65 2.73 -19.86
CA PRO A 389 21.69 3.62 -19.19
C PRO A 389 21.07 4.66 -20.13
N ASP A 390 21.80 5.12 -21.15
CA ASP A 390 21.36 6.19 -22.06
C ASP A 390 20.46 5.74 -23.22
N ARG A 391 20.31 4.42 -23.40
CA ARG A 391 19.63 3.84 -24.57
C ARG A 391 18.34 3.11 -24.21
N GLN A 392 17.78 3.38 -23.03
CA GLN A 392 16.59 2.68 -22.54
C GLN A 392 15.32 3.37 -22.98
N ARG A 393 14.31 2.56 -23.31
CA ARG A 393 12.97 3.05 -23.65
C ARG A 393 12.13 3.18 -22.38
N HIS A 394 11.24 4.17 -22.33
CA HIS A 394 10.26 4.33 -21.26
C HIS A 394 9.50 3.02 -20.97
N ARG A 395 9.12 2.30 -22.03
CA ARG A 395 8.44 1.00 -21.93
C ARG A 395 9.23 -0.05 -21.14
N VAL A 396 10.55 -0.13 -21.36
CA VAL A 396 11.43 -1.11 -20.70
C VAL A 396 11.56 -0.76 -19.22
N ILE A 397 11.83 0.51 -18.92
CA ILE A 397 11.96 1.02 -17.54
C ILE A 397 10.65 0.77 -16.79
N HIS A 398 9.50 1.11 -17.37
CA HIS A 398 8.19 0.85 -16.75
C HIS A 398 7.97 -0.63 -16.50
N SER A 399 8.25 -1.49 -17.48
CA SER A 399 8.09 -2.95 -17.30
C SER A 399 8.93 -3.45 -16.13
N LEU A 400 10.18 -2.97 -16.01
CA LEU A 400 11.08 -3.32 -14.93
C LEU A 400 10.60 -2.78 -13.58
N THR A 401 10.27 -1.48 -13.49
CA THR A 401 9.75 -0.84 -12.29
C THR A 401 8.51 -1.57 -11.76
N MET A 402 7.60 -2.01 -12.62
CA MET A 402 6.42 -2.75 -12.19
C MET A 402 6.73 -4.19 -11.74
N ARG A 403 7.73 -4.86 -12.33
CA ARG A 403 8.20 -6.18 -11.83
C ARG A 403 8.85 -6.04 -10.46
N ILE A 404 9.66 -4.99 -10.28
CA ILE A 404 10.28 -4.63 -9.00
C ILE A 404 9.20 -4.33 -7.95
N GLN A 405 8.19 -3.52 -8.28
CA GLN A 405 7.09 -3.22 -7.36
C GLN A 405 6.37 -4.50 -6.90
N ALA A 406 6.10 -5.42 -7.83
CA ALA A 406 5.48 -6.70 -7.51
C ALA A 406 6.37 -7.61 -6.64
N ALA A 407 7.68 -7.38 -6.58
CA ALA A 407 8.61 -8.12 -5.74
C ALA A 407 8.69 -7.60 -4.28
N THR A 408 8.21 -6.37 -4.01
CA THR A 408 8.38 -5.70 -2.71
C THR A 408 7.76 -6.42 -1.51
N PHE A 409 6.86 -7.38 -1.72
CA PHE A 409 6.31 -8.20 -0.63
C PHE A 409 7.36 -9.17 -0.06
N ALA A 410 8.18 -9.79 -0.91
CA ALA A 410 9.14 -10.82 -0.52
C ALA A 410 10.57 -10.30 -0.30
N VAL A 411 10.82 -9.04 -0.65
CA VAL A 411 12.12 -8.40 -0.51
C VAL A 411 11.97 -7.22 0.44
N PHE A 412 12.73 -7.21 1.52
CA PHE A 412 12.83 -6.08 2.45
C PHE A 412 14.27 -5.58 2.40
N PRO A 413 14.58 -4.27 2.42
CA PRO A 413 13.72 -3.08 2.42
C PRO A 413 13.38 -2.56 1.00
N ALA A 414 12.83 -3.42 0.13
CA ALA A 414 12.65 -3.13 -1.30
C ALA A 414 11.98 -1.80 -1.65
N ARG A 415 11.00 -1.36 -0.86
CA ARG A 415 10.22 -0.15 -1.20
C ARG A 415 11.07 1.11 -1.15
N LEU A 416 12.09 1.14 -0.30
CA LEU A 416 13.02 2.26 -0.19
C LEU A 416 13.74 2.49 -1.51
N TYR A 417 14.25 1.41 -2.11
CA TYR A 417 15.02 1.43 -3.36
C TYR A 417 14.14 1.29 -4.61
N THR A 418 12.94 1.86 -4.61
CA THR A 418 12.01 1.84 -5.77
C THR A 418 11.33 3.19 -5.99
N ARG A 419 11.61 4.20 -5.15
CA ARG A 419 10.85 5.45 -5.09
C ARG A 419 11.21 6.38 -6.23
N HIS A 420 12.49 6.50 -6.59
CA HIS A 420 12.92 7.27 -7.75
C HIS A 420 12.40 6.65 -9.06
N LEU A 421 12.48 5.33 -9.19
CA LEU A 421 11.90 4.62 -10.33
C LEU A 421 10.39 4.84 -10.47
N LEU A 422 9.66 4.88 -9.34
CA LEU A 422 8.22 5.18 -9.33
C LEU A 422 7.93 6.65 -9.63
N TYR A 423 8.78 7.57 -9.18
CA TYR A 423 8.69 8.99 -9.50
C TYR A 423 8.88 9.22 -11.01
N TYR A 424 9.94 8.66 -11.58
CA TYR A 424 10.19 8.65 -13.03
C TYR A 424 8.99 8.08 -13.79
N LYS A 425 8.47 6.92 -13.35
CA LYS A 425 7.30 6.29 -13.96
C LYS A 425 6.06 7.20 -13.90
N ASN A 426 5.82 7.89 -12.77
CA ASN A 426 4.67 8.76 -12.63
C ASN A 426 4.76 10.02 -13.49
N GLN A 427 5.95 10.61 -13.64
CA GLN A 427 6.16 11.78 -14.50
C GLN A 427 5.92 11.42 -15.97
N THR A 428 6.49 10.30 -16.42
CA THR A 428 6.38 9.85 -17.81
C THR A 428 4.98 9.40 -18.23
N VAL A 429 4.11 8.98 -17.30
CA VAL A 429 2.69 8.72 -17.63
C VAL A 429 1.89 10.01 -17.82
N LYS A 430 2.29 11.10 -17.16
CA LYS A 430 1.60 12.39 -17.24
C LYS A 430 1.94 13.17 -18.50
N THR A 431 3.08 12.85 -19.12
CA THR A 431 3.54 13.50 -20.35
C THR A 431 3.09 12.71 -21.57
N ASP A 432 2.75 13.41 -22.66
CA ASP A 432 2.43 12.80 -23.97
C ASP A 432 3.71 12.38 -24.73
N THR A 433 4.61 11.68 -24.03
CA THR A 433 5.91 11.26 -24.56
C THR A 433 5.78 9.91 -25.26
N ASP A 434 6.47 9.76 -26.40
CA ASP A 434 6.60 8.48 -27.07
C ASP A 434 7.30 7.44 -26.16
N TRP A 435 6.65 6.29 -26.00
CA TRP A 435 7.08 5.18 -25.14
C TRP A 435 8.36 4.50 -25.60
N ASP A 436 8.72 4.67 -26.87
CA ASP A 436 9.83 3.98 -27.52
C ASP A 436 11.03 4.90 -27.80
N THR A 437 10.91 6.19 -27.49
CA THR A 437 12.02 7.13 -27.52
C THR A 437 13.07 6.77 -26.44
N PRO A 438 14.36 6.65 -26.79
CA PRO A 438 15.43 6.42 -25.83
C PRO A 438 15.59 7.58 -24.85
N ARG A 439 15.88 7.28 -23.58
CA ARG A 439 16.14 8.28 -22.55
C ARG A 439 17.11 7.78 -21.49
N THR A 440 17.95 8.68 -21.00
CA THR A 440 18.82 8.47 -19.84
C THR A 440 18.01 8.52 -18.54
N LEU A 441 18.29 7.59 -17.64
CA LEU A 441 17.76 7.58 -16.27
C LEU A 441 18.57 8.54 -15.38
N ASP A 442 17.90 9.16 -14.40
CA ASP A 442 18.58 9.98 -13.41
C ASP A 442 19.49 9.11 -12.51
N PRO A 443 20.56 9.69 -11.92
CA PRO A 443 21.52 8.96 -11.09
C PRO A 443 20.88 8.21 -9.92
N ALA A 444 19.83 8.76 -9.29
CA ALA A 444 19.17 8.12 -8.16
C ALA A 444 18.39 6.86 -8.60
N SER A 445 17.69 6.92 -9.74
CA SER A 445 17.06 5.74 -10.34
C SER A 445 18.08 4.65 -10.72
N LEU A 446 19.27 5.04 -11.21
CA LEU A 446 20.36 4.09 -11.50
C LEU A 446 20.92 3.45 -10.22
N GLN A 447 21.06 4.24 -9.15
CA GLN A 447 21.48 3.73 -7.84
C GLN A 447 20.47 2.71 -7.27
N GLU A 448 19.17 2.98 -7.39
CA GLU A 448 18.12 2.02 -7.02
C GLU A 448 18.23 0.72 -7.82
N LEU A 449 18.43 0.81 -9.13
CA LEU A 449 18.60 -0.38 -9.99
C LEU A 449 19.86 -1.17 -9.64
N SER A 450 20.97 -0.49 -9.34
CA SER A 450 22.20 -1.11 -8.86
C SER A 450 21.96 -1.88 -7.56
N TRP A 451 21.28 -1.24 -6.59
CA TRP A 451 20.89 -1.91 -5.35
C TRP A 451 20.08 -3.18 -5.63
N TRP A 452 19.07 -3.12 -6.49
CA TRP A 452 18.28 -4.30 -6.86
C TRP A 452 19.13 -5.40 -7.50
N TYR A 453 20.06 -5.07 -8.38
CA TYR A 453 20.92 -6.06 -9.02
C TYR A 453 21.77 -6.84 -8.00
N ASP A 454 22.37 -6.13 -7.04
CA ASP A 454 23.29 -6.68 -6.04
C ASP A 454 22.59 -7.38 -4.88
N ASN A 455 21.42 -6.87 -4.49
CA ASN A 455 20.75 -7.25 -3.23
C ASN A 455 19.54 -8.17 -3.43
N LEU A 456 18.98 -8.27 -4.64
CA LEU A 456 17.76 -9.05 -4.88
C LEU A 456 17.84 -10.49 -4.39
N LYS A 457 18.96 -11.19 -4.60
CA LYS A 457 19.13 -12.58 -4.13
C LYS A 457 19.34 -12.64 -2.61
N LYS A 458 20.09 -11.69 -2.05
CA LYS A 458 20.46 -11.64 -0.62
C LYS A 458 19.24 -11.40 0.27
N TRP A 459 18.33 -10.54 -0.18
CA TRP A 459 17.15 -10.12 0.57
C TRP A 459 15.86 -10.84 0.15
N ASN A 460 15.95 -11.87 -0.69
CA ASN A 460 14.79 -12.67 -1.08
C ASN A 460 14.41 -13.66 0.02
N GLY A 461 13.24 -13.48 0.62
CA GLY A 461 12.77 -14.33 1.72
C GLY A 461 12.39 -13.52 2.94
N ARG A 462 11.38 -12.67 2.81
CA ARG A 462 10.86 -11.88 3.92
C ARG A 462 10.08 -12.76 4.89
N SER A 463 10.23 -12.52 6.19
CA SER A 463 9.37 -13.13 7.21
C SER A 463 7.90 -12.80 6.95
N ILE A 464 7.02 -13.80 7.05
CA ILE A 464 5.56 -13.61 7.02
C ILE A 464 4.98 -13.38 8.42
N LEU A 465 5.78 -13.59 9.48
CA LEU A 465 5.36 -13.28 10.84
C LEU A 465 5.26 -11.76 11.02
N PRO A 466 4.21 -11.27 11.71
CA PRO A 466 4.18 -9.88 12.11
C PRO A 466 5.35 -9.59 13.05
N THR A 467 6.04 -8.48 12.83
CA THR A 467 7.06 -8.00 13.78
C THR A 467 6.36 -7.35 14.97
N THR A 468 6.56 -7.90 16.16
CA THR A 468 6.08 -7.32 17.41
C THR A 468 7.10 -6.28 17.89
N PRO A 469 6.70 -5.01 18.09
CA PRO A 469 7.60 -4.00 18.65
C PRO A 469 8.08 -4.38 20.05
N THR A 470 9.39 -4.29 20.26
CA THR A 470 10.05 -4.48 21.55
C THR A 470 10.23 -3.16 22.30
N GLN A 471 10.20 -2.04 21.58
CA GLN A 471 10.40 -0.69 22.11
C GLN A 471 9.35 0.25 21.53
N THR A 472 8.92 1.25 22.29
CA THR A 472 7.97 2.28 21.82
C THR A 472 8.50 3.67 22.15
N ILE A 473 8.65 4.50 21.12
CA ILE A 473 9.11 5.89 21.21
C ILE A 473 7.97 6.80 20.79
N PHE A 474 7.78 7.89 21.52
CA PHE A 474 6.82 8.94 21.19
C PHE A 474 7.59 10.14 20.67
N VAL A 475 7.11 10.73 19.59
CA VAL A 475 7.78 11.86 18.92
C VAL A 475 6.75 12.92 18.54
N GLY A 476 7.21 14.18 18.49
CA GLY A 476 6.43 15.30 18.00
C GLY A 476 7.33 16.46 17.63
N ALA A 477 6.88 17.29 16.69
CA ALA A 477 7.54 18.51 16.29
C ALA A 477 6.66 19.74 16.59
N SER A 478 7.32 20.89 16.65
CA SER A 478 6.69 22.20 16.71
C SER A 478 7.42 23.14 15.74
N ASN A 479 7.00 24.41 15.70
CA ASN A 479 7.72 25.43 14.96
C ASN A 479 9.11 25.74 15.54
N THR A 480 9.32 25.50 16.84
CA THR A 480 10.55 25.87 17.54
C THR A 480 11.51 24.69 17.71
N GLY A 481 11.00 23.48 17.88
CA GLY A 481 11.85 22.30 18.12
C GLY A 481 11.12 20.96 18.02
N ARG A 482 11.81 19.92 18.46
CA ARG A 482 11.29 18.55 18.58
C ARG A 482 11.19 18.13 20.04
N GLY A 483 10.31 17.19 20.28
CA GLY A 483 10.18 16.50 21.55
C GLY A 483 10.06 15.01 21.33
N CYS A 484 10.67 14.24 22.22
CA CYS A 484 10.53 12.79 22.18
C CYS A 484 10.62 12.17 23.57
N SER A 485 10.04 10.99 23.72
CA SER A 485 10.15 10.20 24.95
C SER A 485 10.23 8.71 24.67
N TRP A 486 10.95 8.01 25.53
CA TRP A 486 11.13 6.57 25.51
C TRP A 486 11.30 6.08 26.95
N ASN A 487 10.41 5.18 27.39
CA ASN A 487 10.29 4.77 28.80
C ASN A 487 10.15 5.99 29.72
N GLN A 488 11.08 6.17 30.66
CA GLN A 488 11.13 7.33 31.57
C GLN A 488 12.00 8.47 31.01
N HIS A 489 12.71 8.25 29.91
CA HIS A 489 13.59 9.22 29.29
C HIS A 489 12.81 10.17 28.38
N ARG A 490 13.23 11.43 28.39
CA ARG A 490 12.68 12.50 27.56
C ARG A 490 13.84 13.28 26.97
N ALA A 491 13.66 13.75 25.75
CA ALA A 491 14.63 14.62 25.11
C ALA A 491 13.92 15.68 24.27
N HIS A 492 14.54 16.85 24.21
CA HIS A 492 14.12 18.01 23.46
C HIS A 492 15.33 18.58 22.73
N ASP A 493 15.09 19.21 21.58
CA ASP A 493 16.09 19.94 20.83
C ASP A 493 15.41 20.97 19.92
N TYR A 494 16.13 22.03 19.56
CA TYR A 494 15.63 23.08 18.68
C TYR A 494 15.95 22.78 17.22
N TRP A 495 15.21 23.42 16.32
CA TRP A 495 15.55 23.40 14.90
C TRP A 495 16.70 24.37 14.63
N ASN A 496 17.71 23.91 13.88
CA ASN A 496 18.65 24.84 13.27
C ASN A 496 17.95 25.67 12.16
N PRO A 497 18.53 26.77 11.67
CA PRO A 497 17.88 27.63 10.68
C PRO A 497 17.37 26.88 9.44
N PHE A 498 18.19 25.97 8.88
CA PHE A 498 17.81 25.15 7.73
C PHE A 498 16.61 24.22 8.04
N GLU A 499 16.62 23.58 9.21
CA GLU A 499 15.53 22.69 9.65
C GLU A 499 14.24 23.47 9.94
N ALA A 500 14.35 24.68 10.48
CA ALA A 500 13.22 25.54 10.81
C ALA A 500 12.47 26.00 9.55
N GLU A 501 13.17 26.17 8.43
CA GLU A 501 12.61 26.50 7.11
C GLU A 501 11.90 25.30 6.45
N GLN A 502 12.16 24.07 6.90
CA GLN A 502 11.51 22.89 6.32
C GLN A 502 10.03 22.80 6.72
N SER A 503 9.25 22.14 5.87
CA SER A 503 7.83 21.88 6.15
C SER A 503 7.63 21.17 7.49
N ILE A 504 6.47 21.38 8.13
CA ILE A 504 6.14 20.69 9.39
C ILE A 504 6.22 19.15 9.25
N ASN A 505 5.73 18.57 8.15
CA ASN A 505 5.83 17.13 7.90
C ASN A 505 7.28 16.64 7.84
N TRP A 506 8.20 17.47 7.32
CA TRP A 506 9.62 17.14 7.30
C TRP A 506 10.20 17.19 8.71
N ARG A 507 9.85 18.22 9.49
CA ARG A 507 10.27 18.37 10.89
C ARG A 507 9.73 17.24 11.77
N GLU A 508 8.50 16.77 11.55
CA GLU A 508 7.92 15.60 12.23
C GLU A 508 8.70 14.31 11.93
N LEU A 509 9.00 14.04 10.66
CA LEU A 509 9.81 12.89 10.27
C LEU A 509 11.25 13.01 10.80
N LYS A 510 11.79 14.23 10.83
CA LYS A 510 13.12 14.51 11.38
C LYS A 510 13.15 14.33 12.89
N ALA A 511 12.08 14.70 13.61
CA ALA A 511 11.93 14.44 15.03
C ALA A 511 11.99 12.94 15.32
N ALA A 512 11.31 12.12 14.50
CA ALA A 512 11.41 10.66 14.56
C ALA A 512 12.85 10.16 14.37
N PHE A 513 13.55 10.68 13.36
CA PHE A 513 14.94 10.29 13.09
C PHE A 513 15.88 10.64 14.26
N LEU A 514 15.76 11.86 14.76
CA LEU A 514 16.59 12.35 15.87
C LEU A 514 16.27 11.59 17.17
N ALA A 515 15.02 11.22 17.42
CA ALA A 515 14.66 10.39 18.56
C ALA A 515 15.33 9.01 18.52
N LEU A 516 15.37 8.37 17.33
CA LEU A 516 16.06 7.09 17.15
C LEU A 516 17.56 7.19 17.46
N GLN A 517 18.18 8.31 17.10
CA GLN A 517 19.60 8.58 17.36
C GLN A 517 19.88 8.94 18.82
N THR A 518 18.89 9.52 19.51
CA THR A 518 19.02 9.97 20.91
C THR A 518 19.07 8.78 21.88
N PHE A 519 18.18 7.79 21.73
CA PHE A 519 17.86 6.85 22.81
C PHE A 519 18.72 5.57 22.90
N ARG A 520 19.91 5.49 22.27
CA ARG A 520 20.82 4.31 22.31
C ARG A 520 20.07 2.97 22.33
N LEU A 521 19.18 2.78 21.35
CA LEU A 521 18.26 1.66 21.30
C LEU A 521 19.03 0.33 21.17
N PRO A 522 18.52 -0.78 21.73
CA PRO A 522 19.15 -2.09 21.58
C PRO A 522 19.31 -2.45 20.10
N GLU A 523 20.47 -2.98 19.73
CA GLU A 523 20.65 -3.58 18.41
C GLU A 523 19.65 -4.72 18.21
N HIS A 524 19.28 -4.99 16.95
CA HIS A 524 18.30 -6.04 16.60
C HIS A 524 16.87 -5.82 17.13
N SER A 525 16.53 -4.63 17.62
CA SER A 525 15.20 -4.32 18.14
C SER A 525 14.18 -3.98 17.03
N THR A 526 12.91 -4.21 17.34
CA THR A 526 11.79 -3.63 16.58
C THR A 526 11.23 -2.45 17.36
N VAL A 527 11.19 -1.27 16.74
CA VAL A 527 10.84 -0.01 17.40
C VAL A 527 9.53 0.51 16.81
N LEU A 528 8.55 0.76 17.69
CA LEU A 528 7.30 1.43 17.36
C LEU A 528 7.45 2.93 17.61
N ILE A 529 7.26 3.73 16.58
CA ILE A 529 7.26 5.19 16.63
C ILE A 529 5.80 5.65 16.67
N GLN A 530 5.40 6.21 17.79
CA GLN A 530 4.12 6.87 17.97
C GLN A 530 4.27 8.34 17.56
N THR A 531 3.50 8.75 16.55
CA THR A 531 3.47 10.12 16.02
C THR A 531 2.03 10.51 15.75
N ASP A 532 1.70 11.78 15.90
CA ASP A 532 0.41 12.36 15.51
C ASP A 532 0.40 12.81 14.04
N ASP A 533 1.55 12.87 13.37
CA ASP A 533 1.63 13.17 11.94
C ASP A 533 1.46 11.92 11.08
N THR A 534 0.32 11.88 10.39
CA THR A 534 -0.01 10.82 9.43
C THR A 534 0.94 10.77 8.23
N THR A 535 1.59 11.89 7.87
CA THR A 535 2.57 11.93 6.78
C THR A 535 3.83 11.16 7.17
N SER A 536 4.41 11.48 8.31
CA SER A 536 5.58 10.81 8.89
C SER A 536 5.32 9.32 9.12
N LEU A 537 4.16 8.97 9.68
CA LEU A 537 3.70 7.60 9.79
C LEU A 537 3.76 6.88 8.44
N SER A 538 3.17 7.49 7.41
CA SER A 538 3.13 6.90 6.07
C SER A 538 4.53 6.76 5.48
N TYR A 539 5.40 7.77 5.59
CA TYR A 539 6.77 7.71 5.04
C TYR A 539 7.63 6.67 5.76
N MET A 540 7.49 6.51 7.08
CA MET A 540 8.20 5.46 7.82
C MET A 540 7.70 4.07 7.40
N ASN A 541 6.40 3.78 7.54
CA ASN A 541 5.84 2.45 7.27
C ASN A 541 5.96 2.02 5.81
N LYS A 542 5.94 2.98 4.88
CA LYS A 542 6.03 2.70 3.44
C LYS A 542 7.45 2.79 2.92
N GLN A 543 8.43 3.19 3.72
CA GLN A 543 9.81 3.40 3.28
C GLN A 543 9.84 4.46 2.17
N GLY A 544 9.42 5.66 2.52
CA GLY A 544 9.33 6.82 1.63
C GLY A 544 7.96 7.01 0.96
N GLY A 545 7.88 8.06 0.15
CA GLY A 545 6.71 8.46 -0.61
C GLY A 545 7.09 8.98 -1.99
N ASN A 546 6.11 9.42 -2.77
CA ASN A 546 6.30 9.91 -4.14
C ASN A 546 5.77 11.34 -4.33
N ARG A 547 5.49 12.05 -3.22
CA ARG A 547 4.91 13.40 -3.22
C ARG A 547 5.93 14.49 -2.90
N SER A 548 6.95 14.19 -2.09
CA SER A 548 8.01 15.12 -1.74
C SER A 548 9.34 14.40 -1.78
N LEU A 549 10.28 14.91 -2.56
CA LEU A 549 11.64 14.37 -2.64
C LEU A 549 12.39 14.62 -1.32
N ALA A 550 12.26 15.80 -0.71
CA ALA A 550 12.88 16.09 0.59
C ALA A 550 12.45 15.12 1.71
N LEU A 551 11.17 14.71 1.73
CA LEU A 551 10.69 13.68 2.67
C LEU A 551 11.17 12.27 2.29
N LEU A 552 11.32 11.99 1.00
CA LEU A 552 11.85 10.71 0.53
C LEU A 552 13.32 10.56 0.92
N ASP A 553 14.13 11.59 0.71
CA ASP A 553 15.55 11.62 1.07
C ASP A 553 15.70 11.41 2.57
N LEU A 554 14.93 12.16 3.39
CA LEU A 554 14.94 11.99 4.84
C LEU A 554 14.47 10.60 5.29
N ALA A 555 13.41 10.04 4.68
CA ALA A 555 12.97 8.68 4.98
C ALA A 555 14.04 7.63 4.60
N THR A 556 14.81 7.90 3.55
CA THR A 556 15.95 7.07 3.12
C THR A 556 17.06 7.11 4.16
N ASP A 557 17.38 8.29 4.70
CA ASP A 557 18.34 8.42 5.80
C ASP A 557 17.90 7.67 7.06
N VAL A 558 16.63 7.84 7.45
CA VAL A 558 16.05 7.14 8.61
C VAL A 558 16.22 5.62 8.45
N TRP A 559 15.80 5.07 7.31
CA TRP A 559 15.86 3.63 7.10
C TRP A 559 17.29 3.12 6.94
N ASN A 560 18.16 3.82 6.22
CA ASN A 560 19.58 3.43 6.09
C ASN A 560 20.26 3.36 7.45
N TRP A 561 20.02 4.37 8.31
CA TRP A 561 20.55 4.39 9.68
C TRP A 561 20.04 3.21 10.52
N CYS A 562 18.75 2.89 10.40
CA CYS A 562 18.14 1.75 11.11
C CYS A 562 18.70 0.41 10.62
N LEU A 563 18.80 0.22 9.30
CA LEU A 563 19.28 -1.02 8.68
C LEU A 563 20.73 -1.33 9.05
N GLN A 564 21.59 -0.31 9.12
CA GLN A 564 22.98 -0.45 9.58
C GLN A 564 23.07 -0.98 11.03
N ARG A 565 22.09 -0.66 11.87
CA ARG A 565 21.98 -1.08 13.27
C ARG A 565 21.06 -2.29 13.48
N LYS A 566 20.59 -2.88 12.37
CA LYS A 566 19.62 -3.98 12.37
C LYS A 566 18.34 -3.67 13.16
N ILE A 567 17.96 -2.40 13.20
CA ILE A 567 16.71 -1.93 13.80
C ILE A 567 15.63 -1.95 12.73
N VAL A 568 14.45 -2.47 13.09
CA VAL A 568 13.26 -2.40 12.23
C VAL A 568 12.27 -1.44 12.86
N ILE A 569 11.90 -0.39 12.14
CA ILE A 569 10.92 0.57 12.63
C ILE A 569 9.51 0.27 12.10
N GLN A 570 8.52 0.60 12.91
CA GLN A 570 7.12 0.69 12.56
C GLN A 570 6.58 2.01 13.11
N ALA A 571 5.60 2.60 12.45
CA ALA A 571 4.95 3.82 12.92
C ALA A 571 3.46 3.58 13.17
N GLN A 572 2.92 4.22 14.20
CA GLN A 572 1.49 4.18 14.51
C GLN A 572 1.02 5.56 14.92
N HIS A 573 -0.22 5.88 14.52
CA HIS A 573 -0.81 7.16 14.83
C HIS A 573 -1.28 7.18 16.28
N ILE A 574 -0.92 8.24 17.00
CA ILE A 574 -1.48 8.60 18.29
C ILE A 574 -2.14 9.97 18.16
N GLY A 575 -3.37 10.14 18.64
CA GLY A 575 -3.99 11.47 18.61
C GLY A 575 -3.19 12.45 19.48
N GLY A 576 -3.01 13.70 19.02
CA GLY A 576 -2.17 14.69 19.72
C GLY A 576 -2.53 14.89 21.20
N VAL A 577 -3.82 14.81 21.57
CA VAL A 577 -4.29 14.86 22.98
C VAL A 577 -3.64 13.78 23.87
N ASN A 578 -3.24 12.66 23.26
CA ASN A 578 -2.58 11.54 23.91
C ASN A 578 -1.04 11.59 23.76
N ASN A 579 -0.49 12.44 22.89
CA ASN A 579 0.95 12.64 22.67
C ASN A 579 1.57 13.71 23.58
N ARG A 580 1.00 13.91 24.78
CA ARG A 580 1.27 15.07 25.64
C ARG A 580 2.74 15.30 25.98
N ILE A 581 3.49 14.22 26.21
CA ILE A 581 4.90 14.34 26.61
C ILE A 581 5.72 14.86 25.43
N ALA A 582 5.62 14.24 24.26
CA ALA A 582 6.38 14.68 23.10
C ALA A 582 5.99 16.10 22.67
N ASP A 583 4.71 16.47 22.75
CA ASP A 583 4.22 17.83 22.46
C ASP A 583 4.73 18.87 23.45
N MET A 584 4.69 18.56 24.74
CA MET A 584 5.21 19.45 25.77
C MET A 584 6.71 19.65 25.59
N GLU A 585 7.44 18.56 25.33
CA GLU A 585 8.88 18.64 25.05
C GLU A 585 9.13 19.46 23.77
N SER A 586 8.38 19.28 22.68
CA SER A 586 8.64 20.00 21.41
C SER A 586 8.38 21.51 21.48
N ARG A 587 7.57 21.97 22.42
CA ARG A 587 7.17 23.38 22.59
C ARG A 587 7.91 24.10 23.71
N ARG A 588 8.97 23.52 24.27
CA ARG A 588 9.77 24.20 25.29
C ARG A 588 10.35 25.50 24.74
N THR A 589 10.02 26.61 25.40
CA THR A 589 10.38 27.97 24.96
C THR A 589 11.68 28.47 25.55
N PHE A 590 12.20 27.85 26.61
CA PHE A 590 13.36 28.37 27.32
C PHE A 590 14.25 27.26 27.91
N PHE A 591 15.49 27.19 27.43
CA PHE A 591 16.54 26.39 28.04
C PHE A 591 17.75 27.29 28.32
N LYS A 592 18.03 27.56 29.61
CA LYS A 592 19.09 28.49 30.06
C LYS A 592 20.49 28.15 29.53
N ASN A 593 20.70 26.92 29.03
CA ASN A 593 22.03 26.35 28.76
C ASN A 593 22.27 26.05 27.26
N GLN A 594 21.51 26.65 26.33
CA GLN A 594 21.77 26.51 24.89
C GLN A 594 22.37 27.80 24.30
N TRP A 595 23.68 27.93 24.45
CA TRP A 595 24.47 29.03 23.92
C TRP A 595 25.60 28.50 23.04
N SER A 596 26.02 29.31 22.08
CA SER A 596 27.24 29.09 21.33
C SER A 596 27.94 30.43 21.12
N ILE A 597 29.27 30.42 21.18
CA ILE A 597 30.07 31.56 20.75
C ILE A 597 29.87 31.75 19.24
N ASN A 598 29.86 33.01 18.77
CA ASN A 598 29.76 33.30 17.34
C ASN A 598 30.84 32.53 16.54
N PRO A 599 30.48 31.81 15.45
CA PRO A 599 31.42 31.01 14.68
C PRO A 599 32.67 31.77 14.20
N SER A 600 32.56 33.07 13.86
CA SER A 600 33.70 33.88 13.43
C SER A 600 34.70 34.11 14.57
N VAL A 601 34.21 34.26 15.80
CA VAL A 601 35.04 34.39 17.00
C VAL A 601 35.70 33.05 17.31
N PHE A 602 34.95 31.96 17.20
CA PHE A 602 35.49 30.62 17.37
C PHE A 602 36.61 30.29 16.36
N GLN A 603 36.50 30.75 15.11
CA GLN A 603 37.57 30.62 14.13
C GLN A 603 38.85 31.35 14.57
N HIS A 604 38.72 32.54 15.15
CA HIS A 604 39.86 33.28 15.69
C HIS A 604 40.50 32.57 16.89
N ILE A 605 39.67 32.06 17.82
CA ILE A 605 40.12 31.23 18.95
C ILE A 605 40.86 29.98 18.45
N THR A 606 40.33 29.32 17.40
CA THR A 606 40.93 28.13 16.80
C THR A 606 42.25 28.45 16.09
N TYR A 607 42.39 29.64 15.49
CA TYR A 607 43.65 30.08 14.91
C TYR A 607 44.74 30.31 15.97
N LEU A 608 44.38 30.89 17.11
CA LEU A 608 45.33 31.23 18.18
C LEU A 608 45.69 30.02 19.07
N TRP A 609 44.71 29.20 19.39
CA TRP A 609 44.83 28.15 20.41
C TRP A 609 44.36 26.77 19.94
N GLY A 610 43.87 26.64 18.71
CA GLY A 610 43.50 25.35 18.15
C GLY A 610 44.72 24.53 17.69
N PRO A 611 44.47 23.36 17.09
CA PRO A 611 43.15 22.76 16.84
C PRO A 611 42.57 22.10 18.09
N PHE A 612 41.24 22.20 18.25
CA PHE A 612 40.50 21.53 19.32
C PHE A 612 39.95 20.17 18.86
N SER A 613 40.01 19.14 19.70
CA SER A 613 39.57 17.79 19.31
C SER A 613 38.09 17.49 19.53
N VAL A 614 37.44 18.19 20.46
CA VAL A 614 36.04 17.97 20.87
C VAL A 614 35.44 19.25 21.43
N ASP A 615 34.15 19.43 21.23
CA ASP A 615 33.35 20.50 21.81
C ASP A 615 32.56 20.01 23.04
N LEU A 616 33.04 20.34 24.24
CA LEU A 616 32.39 19.96 25.48
C LEU A 616 31.24 20.92 25.81
N PHE A 617 30.14 20.36 26.32
CA PHE A 617 28.92 21.08 26.71
C PHE A 617 28.09 21.68 25.57
N ALA A 618 28.39 21.31 24.33
CA ALA A 618 27.58 21.69 23.18
C ALA A 618 26.42 20.72 22.93
N GLY A 619 25.35 21.24 22.33
CA GLY A 619 24.29 20.45 21.71
C GLY A 619 24.44 20.46 20.20
N ARG A 620 23.61 19.68 19.51
CA ARG A 620 23.59 19.54 18.05
C ARG A 620 23.48 20.87 17.32
N THR A 621 22.74 21.82 17.90
CA THR A 621 22.51 23.18 17.35
C THR A 621 23.55 24.20 17.79
N THR A 622 24.33 23.92 18.84
CA THR A 622 25.32 24.86 19.41
C THR A 622 26.76 24.43 19.22
N LYS A 623 27.01 23.23 18.68
CA LYS A 623 28.37 22.72 18.44
C LYS A 623 29.11 23.51 17.38
N LEU A 624 30.40 23.72 17.62
CA LEU A 624 31.34 24.39 16.73
C LEU A 624 32.37 23.41 16.13
N LEU A 625 32.46 22.19 16.68
CA LEU A 625 33.30 21.11 16.18
C LEU A 625 32.48 19.89 15.74
N PRO A 626 33.02 19.01 14.87
CA PRO A 626 32.34 17.79 14.44
C PRO A 626 32.04 16.82 15.59
N LYS A 627 32.99 16.65 16.52
CA LYS A 627 32.84 15.83 17.74
C LYS A 627 32.43 16.74 18.89
N TYR A 628 31.41 16.33 19.64
CA TYR A 628 30.88 17.15 20.73
C TYR A 628 30.24 16.30 21.82
N GLU A 629 30.14 16.88 23.02
CA GLU A 629 29.56 16.29 24.22
C GLU A 629 28.39 17.11 24.73
N SER A 630 27.23 16.49 24.87
CA SER A 630 26.00 17.15 25.28
C SER A 630 25.66 16.89 26.74
N TRP A 631 24.98 17.84 27.41
CA TRP A 631 24.52 17.67 28.79
C TRP A 631 23.47 16.55 28.93
N LEU A 632 22.50 16.52 28.00
CA LEU A 632 21.46 15.48 27.90
C LEU A 632 21.71 14.61 26.67
N PRO A 633 21.13 13.39 26.57
CA PRO A 633 21.24 12.57 25.37
C PRO A 633 20.85 13.36 24.12
N ASP A 634 21.76 13.41 23.14
CA ASP A 634 21.62 14.26 21.94
C ASP A 634 22.16 13.53 20.69
N PRO A 635 21.51 13.63 19.51
CA PRO A 635 21.91 12.90 18.32
C PRO A 635 23.32 13.21 17.81
N GLY A 636 24.18 12.19 17.89
CA GLY A 636 25.55 12.28 17.40
C GLY A 636 26.54 12.90 18.38
N ALA A 637 26.13 13.16 19.63
CA ALA A 637 27.05 13.39 20.73
C ALA A 637 27.84 12.10 21.01
N ILE A 638 29.15 12.24 21.26
CA ILE A 638 30.03 11.08 21.47
C ILE A 638 29.86 10.46 22.87
N HIS A 639 29.62 11.27 23.89
CA HIS A 639 29.13 10.86 25.21
C HIS A 639 27.97 11.77 25.67
N THR A 640 27.59 11.66 26.94
CA THR A 640 26.53 12.47 27.54
C THR A 640 26.99 12.86 28.94
N ASN A 641 26.73 14.11 29.31
CA ASN A 641 27.18 14.75 30.54
C ASN A 641 28.71 14.73 30.66
N ALA A 642 29.36 15.79 30.18
CA ALA A 642 30.81 15.93 30.21
C ALA A 642 31.41 15.85 31.64
N PHE A 643 30.63 16.04 32.71
CA PHE A 643 31.11 15.86 34.08
C PHE A 643 31.26 14.39 34.50
N THR A 644 30.77 13.44 33.69
CA THR A 644 30.82 12.00 33.99
C THR A 644 32.00 11.28 33.34
N ILE A 645 32.81 12.00 32.55
CA ILE A 645 33.94 11.44 31.79
C ILE A 645 35.24 12.20 32.11
N PRO A 646 36.40 11.51 32.13
CA PRO A 646 37.69 12.18 32.29
C PRO A 646 38.05 12.98 31.03
N TRP A 647 38.24 14.30 31.13
CA TRP A 647 38.56 15.14 29.96
C TRP A 647 39.95 14.89 29.37
N THR A 648 40.82 14.23 30.14
CA THR A 648 42.16 13.79 29.69
C THR A 648 42.10 12.81 28.53
N MET A 649 40.95 12.20 28.24
CA MET A 649 40.76 11.35 27.06
C MET A 649 40.73 12.13 25.74
N PHE A 650 40.57 13.46 25.79
CA PHE A 650 40.51 14.31 24.61
C PHE A 650 41.77 15.18 24.49
N HIS A 651 42.28 15.28 23.27
CA HIS A 651 43.44 16.11 22.97
C HIS A 651 43.01 17.57 22.79
N HIS A 652 43.24 18.43 23.78
CA HIS A 652 42.88 19.85 23.70
C HIS A 652 41.36 20.07 23.48
N PRO A 653 40.50 19.72 24.47
CA PRO A 653 39.06 19.93 24.34
C PRO A 653 38.70 21.42 24.36
N PHE A 654 37.75 21.81 23.53
CA PHE A 654 37.11 23.12 23.63
C PHE A 654 35.96 23.04 24.64
N LEU A 655 35.86 24.03 25.52
CA LEU A 655 34.77 24.15 26.49
C LEU A 655 33.79 25.19 25.95
N ASN A 656 32.69 24.75 25.31
CA ASN A 656 31.64 25.68 24.93
C ASN A 656 30.99 26.22 26.21
N PRO A 657 30.99 27.55 26.44
CA PRO A 657 30.53 28.14 27.70
C PRO A 657 29.08 27.74 28.03
N PRO A 658 28.85 26.95 29.09
CA PRO A 658 27.53 26.54 29.56
C PRO A 658 27.00 27.38 30.74
N TRP A 659 27.58 28.53 31.06
CA TRP A 659 27.24 29.28 32.28
C TRP A 659 26.57 30.61 31.96
N THR A 660 25.35 30.84 32.50
CA THR A 660 24.97 32.23 32.82
C THR A 660 25.95 32.73 33.87
N PRO A 661 26.75 33.78 33.61
CA PRO A 661 27.68 34.30 34.60
C PRO A 661 26.86 34.85 35.77
N SER A 662 26.89 34.16 36.90
CA SER A 662 26.51 34.76 38.18
C SER A 662 27.81 35.32 38.73
N GLY A 663 28.17 36.54 38.34
CA GLY A 663 29.38 37.22 38.82
C GLY A 663 30.19 37.90 37.71
N ASP A 664 30.66 39.10 38.02
CA ASP A 664 31.37 40.09 37.19
C ASP A 664 32.70 39.59 36.57
N LEU A 665 32.64 38.59 35.70
CA LEU A 665 33.79 38.16 34.89
C LEU A 665 33.39 38.04 33.41
N GLY A 666 33.59 39.12 32.66
CA GLY A 666 33.78 39.06 31.20
C GLY A 666 33.05 40.12 30.38
N GLY A 667 33.68 41.29 30.19
CA GLY A 667 33.36 42.19 29.08
C GLY A 667 33.67 41.60 27.68
N PRO A 668 33.58 42.44 26.62
CA PRO A 668 33.17 42.27 25.20
C PRO A 668 32.92 40.90 24.54
N VAL A 669 33.42 39.77 25.04
CA VAL A 669 33.24 38.43 24.47
C VAL A 669 31.79 37.93 24.63
N LEU A 670 31.11 38.31 25.72
CA LEU A 670 29.70 37.98 25.95
C LEU A 670 28.74 38.70 24.98
N ALA A 671 29.11 39.89 24.48
CA ALA A 671 28.36 40.58 23.44
C ALA A 671 28.39 39.85 22.08
N GLN A 672 29.24 38.84 21.93
CA GLN A 672 29.42 38.04 20.73
C GLN A 672 28.96 36.58 20.92
N CYS A 673 28.23 36.28 22.01
CA CYS A 673 27.55 35.00 22.20
C CYS A 673 26.16 35.07 21.55
N ASN A 674 25.83 34.06 20.74
CA ASN A 674 24.52 34.00 20.08
C ASN A 674 23.62 33.02 20.84
N VAL A 675 22.41 33.48 21.20
CA VAL A 675 21.30 32.58 21.52
C VAL A 675 20.86 31.94 20.21
N VAL A 676 20.53 30.64 20.23
CA VAL A 676 19.90 29.98 19.08
C VAL A 676 18.64 30.77 18.71
N PRO A 677 18.56 31.41 17.52
CA PRO A 677 17.42 32.25 17.18
C PRO A 677 16.16 31.39 17.11
N SER A 678 15.12 31.77 17.86
CA SER A 678 13.78 31.25 17.61
C SER A 678 13.29 31.83 16.27
N PRO A 679 12.61 31.05 15.40
CA PRO A 679 12.06 31.62 14.17
C PRO A 679 11.07 32.75 14.54
N PRO A 680 11.03 33.85 13.75
CA PRO A 680 10.15 34.96 14.05
C PRO A 680 8.70 34.49 14.05
N THR A 681 8.00 34.70 15.16
CA THR A 681 6.54 34.60 15.20
C THR A 681 6.00 35.64 14.23
N SER A 682 5.38 35.18 13.15
CA SER A 682 4.76 36.04 12.14
C SER A 682 3.62 36.85 12.74
N SER A 683 3.88 38.10 13.11
CA SER A 683 2.90 39.18 13.02
C SER A 683 3.29 40.04 11.82
N PHE A 684 2.58 39.85 10.70
CA PHE A 684 2.59 40.82 9.63
C PHE A 684 1.89 42.08 10.17
N ASP A 685 2.62 43.18 10.29
CA ASP A 685 2.07 44.49 9.96
C ASP A 685 3.18 45.40 9.46
N ARG A 686 3.05 45.82 8.20
CA ARG A 686 3.77 46.96 7.62
C ARG A 686 2.72 48.00 7.29
N SER A 687 2.74 49.13 7.99
CA SER A 687 2.47 50.43 7.37
C SER A 687 3.00 51.59 8.22
N LEU A 688 3.95 52.31 7.62
CA LEU A 688 4.14 53.77 7.58
C LEU A 688 3.79 54.64 8.81
N ALA A 689 4.81 55.43 9.18
CA ALA A 689 4.80 56.50 10.17
C ALA A 689 3.86 57.67 9.82
N VAL A 690 3.16 58.21 10.83
CA VAL A 690 2.97 59.66 11.08
C VAL A 690 2.82 59.89 12.59
N ALA A 691 3.42 60.99 13.07
CA ALA A 691 3.50 61.44 14.45
C ALA A 691 2.17 61.92 15.07
N SER A 692 2.03 61.79 16.40
CA SER A 692 1.83 62.90 17.35
C SER A 692 1.34 62.39 18.73
N ALA A 693 1.75 63.12 19.76
CA ALA A 693 1.51 62.85 21.18
C ALA A 693 0.04 63.00 21.59
N VAL A 694 -0.36 62.40 22.74
CA VAL A 694 -1.00 63.05 23.90
C VAL A 694 -1.58 62.02 24.91
N SER A 695 -1.10 62.17 26.15
CA SER A 695 -1.68 62.01 27.50
C SER A 695 -2.63 60.85 27.93
N THR A 696 -2.15 60.13 28.96
CA THR A 696 -2.74 59.86 30.30
C THR A 696 -4.18 59.36 30.52
N ASN A 697 -4.25 58.36 31.42
CA ASN A 697 -5.27 58.07 32.46
C ASN A 697 -6.57 57.36 32.04
N ASN A 698 -6.82 56.13 32.55
CA ASN A 698 -7.52 55.91 33.83
C ASN A 698 -7.79 54.41 34.15
N ILE A 699 -7.86 54.16 35.46
CA ILE A 699 -8.13 52.91 36.18
C ILE A 699 -9.65 52.66 36.29
N ALA A 700 -10.07 51.38 36.33
CA ALA A 700 -11.03 50.80 37.31
C ALA A 700 -12.04 49.77 36.75
N THR A 701 -11.79 48.48 37.07
CA THR A 701 -12.70 47.50 37.74
C THR A 701 -14.22 47.49 37.46
N ASN A 702 -14.77 46.38 36.91
CA ASN A 702 -15.53 45.31 37.63
C ASN A 702 -16.45 44.44 36.74
N SER A 703 -16.27 43.10 36.86
CA SER A 703 -17.26 41.99 36.77
C SER A 703 -17.89 41.57 35.42
N PRO A 704 -18.37 40.32 35.23
CA PRO A 704 -18.00 39.03 35.84
C PRO A 704 -17.62 37.93 34.80
N CYS A 705 -17.05 36.84 35.30
CA CYS A 705 -16.74 35.61 34.59
C CYS A 705 -17.99 34.98 33.93
N ILE A 706 -17.96 34.82 32.59
CA ILE A 706 -18.94 34.04 31.82
C ILE A 706 -18.21 32.89 31.12
N THR A 707 -18.76 31.69 31.27
CA THR A 707 -18.22 30.41 30.81
C THR A 707 -18.13 30.24 29.29
N SER A 708 -17.14 29.43 28.90
CA SER A 708 -16.49 29.16 27.60
C SER A 708 -17.20 28.28 26.53
N PRO A 709 -18.46 28.54 26.12
CA PRO A 709 -18.85 28.10 24.76
C PRO A 709 -19.46 29.20 23.87
N LYS A 710 -20.19 30.17 24.43
CA LYS A 710 -20.91 31.16 23.61
C LYS A 710 -20.01 32.24 22.98
N LEU A 711 -18.83 32.47 23.54
CA LEU A 711 -17.86 33.44 23.01
C LEU A 711 -17.14 32.91 21.77
N ASP A 712 -16.93 31.59 21.68
CA ASP A 712 -16.23 30.95 20.55
C ASP A 712 -17.11 30.92 19.29
N ASP A 713 -18.43 30.72 19.44
CA ASP A 713 -19.35 30.73 18.30
C ASP A 713 -19.56 32.13 17.73
N ALA A 714 -19.65 33.16 18.58
CA ALA A 714 -19.73 34.55 18.13
C ALA A 714 -18.46 34.97 17.36
N LEU A 715 -17.28 34.65 17.90
CA LEU A 715 -16.00 34.95 17.26
C LEU A 715 -15.83 34.19 15.94
N ARG A 716 -16.32 32.95 15.88
CA ARG A 716 -16.28 32.10 14.68
C ARG A 716 -17.23 32.61 13.60
N MET A 717 -18.42 33.07 13.97
CA MET A 717 -19.39 33.68 13.05
C MET A 717 -18.86 35.01 12.50
N ASP A 718 -18.19 35.82 13.32
CA ASP A 718 -17.57 37.08 12.87
C ASP A 718 -16.37 36.83 11.93
N ILE A 719 -15.56 35.79 12.18
CA ILE A 719 -14.48 35.39 11.26
C ILE A 719 -15.04 34.88 9.92
N ILE A 720 -16.17 34.17 9.93
CA ILE A 720 -16.81 33.68 8.71
C ILE A 720 -17.44 34.85 7.94
N ARG A 721 -18.15 35.76 8.63
CA ARG A 721 -18.69 36.98 8.04
C ARG A 721 -17.60 37.82 7.38
N ALA A 722 -16.50 38.11 8.07
CA ALA A 722 -15.38 38.87 7.53
C ALA A 722 -14.68 38.20 6.33
N LYS A 723 -14.74 36.86 6.22
CA LYS A 723 -14.24 36.13 5.05
C LYS A 723 -15.19 36.18 3.87
N LEU A 724 -16.50 36.15 4.11
CA LEU A 724 -17.53 36.23 3.06
C LEU A 724 -17.63 37.65 2.48
N GLU A 725 -17.48 38.68 3.32
CA GLU A 725 -17.40 40.09 2.90
C GLU A 725 -16.19 40.35 1.99
N ARG A 726 -15.03 39.74 2.30
CA ARG A 726 -13.83 39.80 1.45
C ARG A 726 -13.97 39.12 0.09
N GLN A 727 -15.05 38.37 -0.13
CA GLN A 727 -15.38 37.73 -1.42
C GLN A 727 -16.42 38.53 -2.23
N ASN A 728 -16.74 39.77 -1.84
CA ASN A 728 -17.70 40.67 -2.50
C ASN A 728 -19.14 40.11 -2.59
N LEU A 729 -19.55 39.25 -1.63
CA LEU A 729 -20.95 38.86 -1.48
C LEU A 729 -21.76 40.01 -0.87
N ASN A 730 -23.00 40.20 -1.31
CA ASN A 730 -23.86 41.23 -0.72
C ASN A 730 -24.29 40.85 0.71
N ALA A 731 -24.57 41.84 1.55
CA ALA A 731 -24.86 41.65 2.96
C ALA A 731 -26.07 40.72 3.23
N GLN A 732 -27.09 40.76 2.37
CA GLN A 732 -28.29 39.93 2.53
C GLN A 732 -27.99 38.44 2.28
N ALA A 733 -27.18 38.12 1.27
CA ALA A 733 -26.77 36.75 0.98
C ALA A 733 -25.86 36.16 2.07
N ILE A 734 -25.08 37.00 2.75
CA ILE A 734 -24.24 36.59 3.88
C ILE A 734 -25.12 36.21 5.08
N GLU A 735 -26.14 37.02 5.41
CA GLU A 735 -27.07 36.71 6.50
C GLU A 735 -27.90 35.45 6.20
N ASP A 736 -28.37 35.26 4.96
CA ASP A 736 -29.12 34.06 4.57
C ASP A 736 -28.25 32.78 4.67
N LEU A 737 -26.95 32.86 4.35
CA LEU A 737 -26.00 31.75 4.47
C LEU A 737 -25.65 31.41 5.93
N LEU A 738 -25.63 32.42 6.81
CA LEU A 738 -25.37 32.25 8.24
C LEU A 738 -26.61 31.69 8.97
N ALA A 739 -27.82 31.97 8.48
CA ALA A 739 -29.08 31.45 9.03
C ALA A 739 -29.33 29.95 8.76
N VAL A 740 -28.70 29.36 7.74
CA VAL A 740 -28.87 27.94 7.36
C VAL A 740 -27.97 26.98 8.16
N ASN A 741 -27.00 27.49 8.93
CA ASN A 741 -25.99 26.68 9.64
C ASN A 741 -25.99 26.86 11.18
N VAL A 742 -27.12 27.25 11.78
CA VAL A 742 -27.32 27.23 13.25
C VAL A 742 -27.97 25.92 13.68
#